data_AF-A0A2N7L992-F1
#
_entry.id   AF-A0A2N7L992-F1
#
_cell.length_a   1.000
_cell.length_b   1.000
_cell.length_c   1.000
_cell.angle_alpha   90.00
_cell.angle_beta   90.00
_cell.angle_gamma   90.00
#
_symmetry.space_group_name_H-M   'P 1'
#
loop_
_entity.id
_entity.type
_entity.pdbx_description
1 polymer ?
#
loop_
_entity_poly.entity_id
_entity_poly.type
_entity_poly.pdbx_seq_one_letter_code
_entity_poly.pdbx_strand_id
1 'polypeptide(L)'
;MNKRVFLRGLASASIASALALPAIAAPGAPQISWMESNFSIIEVNDAASAYKDLVIVKPFAEVPVTWDRWSGEPGDTWRVLLNGVVAHEASVTPSASQKESTVLQVAKGGKYDMVVELCSGTGAAQACTPSAPKQILVADTDGSHLEPLAMNVDPNNGSYVTPADTVVGAYFVEWGVYGRKFPVDKIPAQNLTHIIYGFVPICGNNPSLEDGPLAALNRACAGMPDYEVVIHDPWAAVQMPHPQSGQSHSSSYKGTYGQIMALKQRYPDLKILPSIGGWTLSDPFYDFGVKANRDVFVASVKNFLQTWKFYDGVDIDWEYPGGQGANPNLGDPSDGDTYAILMRELRAMLDELSADTGRTYELTSAVGVGYDKIEDVNYAEAVPYMDYIFAMTYDYYGGWNNVVGHQTALNCGSHISADECAGIGLDDEGKPRKGPAYSTVNGINLLMEKGVPADKLVVGAAMYGRGWTGVTEASMTDPSNPMTGVGNGKIAGSWEAGVIDYKDIVSDYENKAGVVVGYDEIAEAPWAWDPSNGDLVTYDNKRSVMAKGAYVRSLGLAGLFAWEIDADNGDILNAMQESLTGTPPVLNKKPVANAGADVAVDAASAVALDGSNSSDADGQVVSYSWAQTSGPSVSLTNASASVASAEIPAVTVDTQFVFTLTVTDNEGAKASDVVTVTAKKQGGTDPVNTAPVAVVSAPGVVKAGDVVLVDASASTDAENDTLTYSWSIPEGVNATANGASLTFVADSYATTKNFTFGVSVSDGKLDDGASVTVTVAKNTNDPVCANAWKEGVVYNSGDVVTHNGKEYSAKWWTQNEEPGTTGQWGVWKELGAANCQ
;
A
#
# COMPACT_ATOMS: atom_id res chain seq x y z
N MET A 1 -22.10 50.55 73.54
CA MET A 1 -21.31 51.79 73.36
C MET A 1 -21.91 52.57 72.20
N ASN A 2 -22.65 53.65 72.49
CA ASN A 2 -22.38 55.06 72.06
C ASN A 2 -22.24 55.25 70.52
N LYS A 3 -22.98 56.13 69.81
CA LYS A 3 -23.69 57.38 70.14
C LYS A 3 -24.68 57.75 69.01
N ARG A 4 -25.70 58.53 69.39
CA ARG A 4 -26.76 59.20 68.60
C ARG A 4 -26.21 60.26 67.63
N VAL A 5 -26.94 60.54 66.54
CA VAL A 5 -27.30 61.91 66.08
C VAL A 5 -28.71 61.91 65.46
N PHE A 6 -29.49 62.94 65.84
CA PHE A 6 -30.85 63.32 65.41
C PHE A 6 -30.84 64.12 64.09
N LEU A 7 -31.92 64.08 63.30
CA LEU A 7 -32.69 65.30 62.94
C LEU A 7 -34.07 64.98 62.30
N ARG A 8 -34.97 65.96 62.45
CA ARG A 8 -36.44 65.97 62.25
C ARG A 8 -36.89 66.33 60.83
N GLY A 9 -38.17 66.08 60.57
CA GLY A 9 -39.04 66.78 59.60
C GLY A 9 -39.41 65.91 58.40
N LEU A 10 -40.62 65.89 57.85
CA LEU A 10 -41.87 66.60 58.11
C LEU A 10 -42.96 65.77 57.40
N ALA A 11 -44.14 65.61 58.01
CA ALA A 11 -45.26 64.95 57.35
C ALA A 11 -45.84 65.86 56.25
N SER A 12 -45.85 65.37 55.01
CA SER A 12 -46.69 65.89 53.93
C SER A 12 -47.58 64.74 53.44
N ALA A 13 -48.85 64.79 53.83
CA ALA A 13 -49.89 63.94 53.29
C ALA A 13 -50.23 64.42 51.88
N SER A 14 -49.58 63.84 50.88
CA SER A 14 -49.94 64.01 49.47
C SER A 14 -50.89 62.87 49.08
N ILE A 15 -52.17 63.21 48.89
CA ILE A 15 -53.15 62.34 48.23
C ILE A 15 -52.68 62.18 46.78
N ALA A 16 -52.03 61.06 46.48
CA ALA A 16 -51.73 60.66 45.11
C ALA A 16 -52.99 60.02 44.51
N SER A 17 -53.73 60.80 43.71
CA SER A 17 -54.70 60.25 42.78
C SER A 17 -53.96 59.34 41.80
N ALA A 18 -54.03 58.03 42.02
CA ALA A 18 -53.57 57.04 41.04
C ALA A 18 -54.48 57.16 39.80
N LEU A 19 -53.98 57.83 38.76
CA LEU A 19 -54.52 57.73 37.42
C LEU A 19 -54.38 56.26 36.99
N ALA A 20 -55.46 55.50 37.10
CA ALA A 20 -55.57 54.20 36.46
C ALA A 20 -55.53 54.45 34.95
N LEU A 21 -54.37 54.24 34.33
CA LEU A 21 -54.28 54.14 32.87
C LEU A 21 -55.24 53.02 32.43
N PRO A 22 -56.04 53.22 31.38
CA PRO A 22 -56.90 52.16 30.87
C PRO A 22 -56.03 50.97 30.46
N ALA A 23 -56.21 49.84 31.13
CA ALA A 23 -55.56 48.59 30.73
C ALA A 23 -56.09 48.19 29.35
N ILE A 24 -55.21 48.18 28.34
CA ILE A 24 -55.55 47.71 27.01
C ILE A 24 -55.81 46.21 27.13
N ALA A 25 -57.00 45.77 26.72
CA ALA A 25 -57.34 44.35 26.71
C ALA A 25 -56.46 43.63 25.68
N ALA A 26 -55.89 42.49 26.06
CA ALA A 26 -55.07 41.69 25.15
C ALA A 26 -55.95 41.17 23.99
N PRO A 27 -55.42 41.10 22.75
CA PRO A 27 -56.16 40.57 21.62
C PRO A 27 -56.63 39.12 21.82
N GLY A 28 -57.58 38.68 21.01
CA GLY A 28 -57.88 37.25 20.86
C GLY A 28 -56.67 36.48 20.33
N ALA A 29 -56.48 35.24 20.78
CA ALA A 29 -55.34 34.43 20.38
C ALA A 29 -55.39 34.14 18.86
N PRO A 30 -54.32 34.46 18.10
CA PRO A 30 -54.23 34.04 16.71
C PRO A 30 -54.13 32.51 16.63
N GLN A 31 -54.70 31.93 15.57
CA GLN A 31 -54.60 30.51 15.25
C GLN A 31 -53.77 30.37 13.98
N ILE A 32 -52.67 29.62 14.06
CA ILE A 32 -51.85 29.31 12.89
C ILE A 32 -52.66 28.37 11.99
N SER A 33 -52.85 28.75 10.72
CA SER A 33 -53.52 27.91 9.73
C SER A 33 -52.68 26.66 9.43
N TRP A 34 -53.26 25.64 8.80
CA TRP A 34 -52.49 24.46 8.40
C TRP A 34 -51.31 24.85 7.50
N MET A 35 -50.14 24.30 7.79
CA MET A 35 -48.90 24.47 7.03
C MET A 35 -48.02 23.23 7.19
N GLU A 36 -47.10 23.05 6.24
CA GLU A 36 -46.01 22.09 6.35
C GLU A 36 -45.13 22.40 7.57
N SER A 37 -44.49 21.36 8.11
CA SER A 37 -43.59 21.50 9.27
C SER A 37 -42.13 21.21 8.93
N ASN A 38 -41.82 20.73 7.73
CA ASN A 38 -40.45 20.41 7.32
C ASN A 38 -40.09 21.25 6.10
N PHE A 39 -39.00 21.99 6.22
CA PHE A 39 -38.42 22.85 5.19
C PHE A 39 -36.94 22.53 5.06
N SER A 40 -36.29 22.97 3.99
CA SER A 40 -34.87 22.72 3.76
C SER A 40 -34.21 23.89 3.05
N ILE A 41 -32.97 24.19 3.44
CA ILE A 41 -32.11 25.19 2.80
C ILE A 41 -31.51 24.60 1.51
N ILE A 42 -30.99 23.38 1.60
CA ILE A 42 -30.56 22.60 0.44
C ILE A 42 -31.62 21.53 0.18
N GLU A 43 -32.20 21.53 -1.02
CA GLU A 43 -33.19 20.53 -1.43
C GLU A 43 -32.52 19.43 -2.25
N VAL A 44 -32.91 18.18 -1.98
CA VAL A 44 -32.49 17.00 -2.75
C VAL A 44 -33.70 16.47 -3.52
N ASN A 45 -33.58 16.42 -4.85
CA ASN A 45 -34.59 15.84 -5.71
C ASN A 45 -34.37 14.33 -5.85
N ASP A 46 -35.16 13.54 -5.12
CA ASP A 46 -35.07 12.07 -5.10
C ASP A 46 -35.26 11.38 -6.45
N ALA A 47 -35.82 12.07 -7.46
CA ALA A 47 -36.03 11.52 -8.80
C ALA A 47 -34.89 11.85 -9.78
N ALA A 48 -33.99 12.76 -9.42
CA ALA A 48 -32.90 13.20 -10.28
C ALA A 48 -31.65 12.34 -10.10
N SER A 49 -30.85 12.27 -11.17
CA SER A 49 -29.53 11.62 -11.18
C SER A 49 -28.41 12.57 -11.61
N ALA A 50 -28.69 13.54 -12.48
CA ALA A 50 -27.76 14.61 -12.81
C ALA A 50 -27.59 15.55 -11.61
N TYR A 51 -26.35 15.88 -11.25
CA TYR A 51 -26.04 16.66 -10.05
C TYR A 51 -26.73 18.03 -10.06
N LYS A 52 -26.77 18.68 -11.23
CA LYS A 52 -27.46 19.96 -11.46
C LYS A 52 -28.93 19.97 -11.08
N ASP A 53 -29.62 18.85 -11.32
CA ASP A 53 -31.06 18.71 -11.07
C ASP A 53 -31.35 18.01 -9.73
N LEU A 54 -30.35 17.33 -9.18
CA LEU A 54 -30.37 16.65 -7.89
C LEU A 54 -30.33 17.63 -6.74
N VAL A 55 -29.45 18.63 -6.80
CA VAL A 55 -29.15 19.52 -5.67
C VAL A 55 -29.61 20.93 -5.96
N ILE A 56 -30.59 21.41 -5.19
CA ILE A 56 -31.14 22.76 -5.32
C ILE A 56 -30.68 23.58 -4.10
N VAL A 57 -29.71 24.45 -4.33
CA VAL A 57 -29.12 25.31 -3.29
C VAL A 57 -29.95 26.58 -3.12
N LYS A 58 -30.41 26.86 -1.89
CA LYS A 58 -31.08 28.12 -1.53
C LYS A 58 -30.29 28.84 -0.44
N PRO A 59 -30.29 30.19 -0.42
CA PRO A 59 -29.66 30.94 0.66
C PRO A 59 -30.42 30.84 2.00
N PHE A 60 -31.68 30.42 1.97
CA PHE A 60 -32.56 30.25 3.12
C PHE A 60 -33.72 29.30 2.76
N ALA A 61 -34.34 28.72 3.77
CA ALA A 61 -35.62 28.03 3.64
C ALA A 61 -36.77 29.06 3.67
N GLU A 62 -37.72 28.91 2.77
CA GLU A 62 -38.95 29.73 2.75
C GLU A 62 -40.04 29.06 3.59
N VAL A 63 -40.45 29.71 4.68
CA VAL A 63 -41.46 29.20 5.62
C VAL A 63 -42.71 30.07 5.52
N PRO A 64 -43.75 29.64 4.76
CA PRO A 64 -45.00 30.38 4.66
C PRO A 64 -45.81 30.26 5.95
N VAL A 65 -46.18 31.40 6.54
CA VAL A 65 -46.95 31.48 7.78
C VAL A 65 -48.24 32.23 7.48
N THR A 66 -49.38 31.58 7.76
CA THR A 66 -50.71 32.19 7.71
C THR A 66 -51.39 31.99 9.05
N TRP A 67 -52.08 33.00 9.54
CA TRP A 67 -52.87 32.89 10.76
C TRP A 67 -54.20 33.60 10.62
N ASP A 68 -55.16 33.19 11.43
CA ASP A 68 -56.48 33.78 11.52
C ASP A 68 -56.94 33.95 12.97
N ARG A 69 -57.79 34.94 13.20
CA ARG A 69 -58.40 35.24 14.49
C ARG A 69 -59.88 35.56 14.22
N TRP A 70 -60.77 34.74 14.77
CA TRP A 70 -62.23 34.87 14.57
C TRP A 70 -62.99 35.50 15.75
N SER A 71 -62.44 35.46 16.96
CA SER A 71 -63.10 35.97 18.19
C SER A 71 -62.09 36.59 19.17
N GLY A 72 -62.56 37.39 20.12
CA GLY A 72 -61.74 38.14 21.09
C GLY A 72 -61.68 39.65 20.81
N GLU A 73 -60.69 40.35 21.36
CA GLU A 73 -60.36 41.77 21.04
C GLU A 73 -59.36 41.87 19.88
N PRO A 74 -59.44 42.86 18.98
CA PRO A 74 -58.56 42.93 17.82
C PRO A 74 -57.15 43.41 18.21
N GLY A 75 -56.16 43.02 17.41
CA GLY A 75 -54.78 43.55 17.49
C GLY A 75 -54.51 44.66 16.49
N ASP A 76 -53.45 45.43 16.71
CA ASP A 76 -52.93 46.44 15.77
C ASP A 76 -51.57 46.04 15.17
N THR A 77 -50.90 45.05 15.77
CA THR A 77 -49.57 44.57 15.37
C THR A 77 -49.52 43.06 15.55
N TRP A 78 -48.87 42.35 14.65
CA TRP A 78 -48.60 40.92 14.81
C TRP A 78 -47.15 40.59 14.55
N ARG A 79 -46.69 39.51 15.18
CA ARG A 79 -45.31 39.04 15.12
C ARG A 79 -45.26 37.55 14.88
N VAL A 80 -44.22 37.07 14.22
CA VAL A 80 -43.84 35.67 14.23
C VAL A 80 -42.54 35.53 15.00
N LEU A 81 -42.53 34.63 15.98
CA LEU A 81 -41.38 34.34 16.81
C LEU A 81 -40.90 32.92 16.52
N LEU A 82 -39.59 32.75 16.41
CA LEU A 82 -38.92 31.45 16.34
C LEU A 82 -38.08 31.29 17.61
N ASN A 83 -38.40 30.30 18.45
CA ASN A 83 -37.77 30.09 19.76
C ASN A 83 -37.79 31.36 20.64
N GLY A 84 -38.88 32.13 20.57
CA GLY A 84 -39.05 33.38 21.31
C GLY A 84 -38.34 34.61 20.73
N VAL A 85 -37.65 34.48 19.58
CA VAL A 85 -37.00 35.60 18.88
C VAL A 85 -37.91 36.08 17.74
N VAL A 86 -38.18 37.38 17.66
CA VAL A 86 -39.00 37.97 16.59
C VAL A 86 -38.31 37.80 15.24
N ALA A 87 -38.92 37.02 14.35
CA ALA A 87 -38.48 36.78 12.98
C ALA A 87 -39.24 37.66 11.96
N HIS A 88 -40.46 38.08 12.30
CA HIS A 88 -41.27 38.99 11.49
C HIS A 88 -42.16 39.84 12.39
N GLU A 89 -42.41 41.09 11.99
CA GLU A 89 -43.33 42.00 12.65
C GLU A 89 -44.00 42.89 11.60
N ALA A 90 -45.32 43.04 11.68
CA ALA A 90 -46.08 43.92 10.81
C ALA A 90 -47.33 44.47 11.50
N SER A 91 -47.78 45.65 11.07
CA SER A 91 -49.07 46.20 11.50
C SER A 91 -50.22 45.44 10.85
N VAL A 92 -51.33 45.30 11.56
CA VAL A 92 -52.59 44.71 11.06
C VAL A 92 -53.74 45.65 11.38
N THR A 93 -54.67 45.82 10.43
CA THR A 93 -55.83 46.70 10.67
C THR A 93 -56.78 46.04 11.67
N PRO A 94 -57.15 46.70 12.78
CA PRO A 94 -58.13 46.16 13.73
C PRO A 94 -59.49 45.93 13.08
N SER A 95 -60.04 44.72 13.20
CA SER A 95 -61.34 44.34 12.64
C SER A 95 -61.95 43.16 13.43
N ALA A 96 -63.23 42.85 13.19
CA ALA A 96 -63.93 41.77 13.89
C ALA A 96 -63.28 40.38 13.70
N SER A 97 -62.65 40.17 12.54
CA SER A 97 -61.86 38.99 12.21
C SER A 97 -60.60 39.42 11.47
N GLN A 98 -59.44 38.93 11.90
CA GLN A 98 -58.15 39.29 11.31
C GLN A 98 -57.50 38.04 10.71
N LYS A 99 -56.88 38.21 9.54
CA LYS A 99 -56.14 37.17 8.84
C LYS A 99 -54.98 37.83 8.12
N GLU A 100 -53.77 37.35 8.36
CA GLU A 100 -52.56 37.84 7.71
C GLU A 100 -51.65 36.68 7.32
N SER A 101 -50.70 36.96 6.44
CA SER A 101 -49.70 35.98 5.99
C SER A 101 -48.35 36.62 5.70
N THR A 102 -47.29 35.86 5.91
CA THR A 102 -45.91 36.22 5.54
C THR A 102 -45.15 34.98 5.09
N VAL A 103 -43.98 35.16 4.47
CA VAL A 103 -43.02 34.08 4.20
C VAL A 103 -41.73 34.43 4.91
N LEU A 104 -41.35 33.63 5.92
CA LEU A 104 -40.09 33.82 6.62
C LEU A 104 -38.95 33.27 5.76
N GLN A 105 -37.82 33.97 5.79
CA GLN A 105 -36.56 33.49 5.22
C GLN A 105 -35.68 32.99 6.37
N VAL A 106 -35.63 31.66 6.57
CA VAL A 106 -34.87 31.05 7.66
C VAL A 106 -33.54 30.51 7.12
N ALA A 107 -32.46 31.23 7.41
CA ALA A 107 -31.12 30.95 6.89
C ALA A 107 -30.30 29.96 7.73
N LYS A 108 -30.82 29.51 8.88
CA LYS A 108 -30.15 28.56 9.77
C LYS A 108 -30.97 27.28 9.88
N GLY A 109 -30.31 26.13 9.82
CA GLY A 109 -30.96 24.85 10.11
C GLY A 109 -31.27 24.67 11.60
N GLY A 110 -32.26 23.83 11.89
CA GLY A 110 -32.63 23.47 13.25
C GLY A 110 -34.11 23.20 13.45
N LYS A 111 -34.48 23.00 14.71
CA LYS A 111 -35.86 22.87 15.17
C LYS A 111 -36.30 24.16 15.85
N TYR A 112 -37.48 24.66 15.49
CA TYR A 112 -38.00 25.92 15.99
C TYR A 112 -39.42 25.75 16.54
N ASP A 113 -39.65 26.27 17.74
CA ASP A 113 -40.98 26.56 18.24
C ASP A 113 -41.46 27.88 17.65
N MET A 114 -42.32 27.79 16.64
CA MET A 114 -42.91 28.94 15.99
C MET A 114 -44.17 29.39 16.72
N VAL A 115 -44.25 30.67 17.04
CA VAL A 115 -45.42 31.30 17.68
C VAL A 115 -45.82 32.53 16.89
N VAL A 116 -47.12 32.72 16.65
CA VAL A 116 -47.66 33.99 16.17
C VAL A 116 -48.20 34.75 17.38
N GLU A 117 -47.76 35.98 17.56
CA GLU A 117 -48.30 36.89 18.58
C GLU A 117 -49.14 37.98 17.93
N LEU A 118 -50.32 38.25 18.50
CA LEU A 118 -51.14 39.39 18.15
C LEU A 118 -51.14 40.37 19.32
N CYS A 119 -50.75 41.61 19.07
CA CYS A 119 -50.54 42.65 20.06
C CYS A 119 -51.46 43.85 19.83
N SER A 120 -51.76 44.57 20.91
CA SER A 120 -52.43 45.88 20.91
C SER A 120 -51.65 46.87 21.76
N GLY A 121 -51.52 48.11 21.26
CA GLY A 121 -50.79 49.18 21.93
C GLY A 121 -49.27 49.12 21.72
N THR A 122 -48.55 50.06 22.35
CA THR A 122 -47.11 50.24 22.16
C THR A 122 -46.36 50.42 23.49
N GLY A 123 -45.05 50.15 23.48
CA GLY A 123 -44.18 50.31 24.64
C GLY A 123 -44.63 49.50 25.86
N ALA A 124 -44.57 50.08 27.05
CA ALA A 124 -44.93 49.41 28.31
C ALA A 124 -46.43 49.09 28.45
N ALA A 125 -47.29 49.61 27.57
CA ALA A 125 -48.73 49.36 27.56
C ALA A 125 -49.16 48.31 26.53
N GLN A 126 -48.21 47.75 25.77
CA GLN A 126 -48.48 46.73 24.77
C GLN A 126 -48.93 45.42 25.43
N ALA A 127 -50.09 44.91 25.03
CA ALA A 127 -50.62 43.62 25.46
C ALA A 127 -50.63 42.65 24.27
N CYS A 128 -49.97 41.51 24.41
CA CYS A 128 -49.83 40.50 23.35
C CYS A 128 -50.46 39.17 23.78
N THR A 129 -51.06 38.49 22.81
CA THR A 129 -51.61 37.14 22.98
C THR A 129 -50.96 36.20 21.97
N PRO A 130 -50.28 35.13 22.42
CA PRO A 130 -49.65 34.16 21.53
C PRO A 130 -50.65 33.12 21.01
N SER A 131 -50.33 32.53 19.86
CA SER A 131 -50.91 31.28 19.38
C SER A 131 -50.41 30.09 20.21
N ALA A 132 -51.00 28.91 20.01
CA ALA A 132 -50.32 27.67 20.38
C ALA A 132 -49.01 27.56 19.57
N PRO A 133 -47.91 27.04 20.17
CA PRO A 133 -46.67 26.84 19.45
C PRO A 133 -46.83 25.76 18.38
N LYS A 134 -46.21 25.98 17.23
CA LYS A 134 -46.10 25.01 16.14
C LYS A 134 -44.62 24.69 15.94
N GLN A 135 -44.26 23.43 16.13
CA GLN A 135 -42.90 22.99 15.83
C GLN A 135 -42.69 22.95 14.31
N ILE A 136 -41.62 23.59 13.85
CA ILE A 136 -41.12 23.50 12.47
C ILE A 136 -39.65 23.05 12.49
N LEU A 137 -39.26 22.38 11.42
CA LEU A 137 -37.90 21.90 11.16
C LEU A 137 -37.40 22.55 9.88
N VAL A 138 -36.19 23.10 9.94
CA VAL A 138 -35.45 23.59 8.77
C VAL A 138 -34.20 22.73 8.63
N ALA A 139 -34.15 21.91 7.59
CA ALA A 139 -33.02 21.05 7.29
C ALA A 139 -31.89 21.85 6.63
N ASP A 140 -30.67 21.58 7.05
CA ASP A 140 -29.43 22.11 6.47
C ASP A 140 -28.35 21.03 6.55
N THR A 141 -27.36 21.13 5.67
CA THR A 141 -26.35 20.09 5.45
C THR A 141 -25.25 20.07 6.52
N ASP A 142 -25.33 20.93 7.54
CA ASP A 142 -24.52 20.81 8.76
C ASP A 142 -25.11 19.79 9.75
N GLY A 143 -26.31 19.29 9.50
CA GLY A 143 -27.00 18.35 10.37
C GLY A 143 -27.65 18.97 11.61
N SER A 144 -27.72 20.30 11.71
CA SER A 144 -28.26 21.03 12.88
C SER A 144 -29.72 20.70 13.26
N HIS A 145 -30.46 20.06 12.36
CA HIS A 145 -31.83 19.59 12.55
C HIS A 145 -31.92 18.12 12.99
N LEU A 146 -30.80 17.38 12.94
CA LEU A 146 -30.72 15.95 13.24
C LEU A 146 -30.33 15.73 14.69
N GLU A 147 -30.77 14.60 15.23
CA GLU A 147 -30.23 14.08 16.49
C GLU A 147 -28.88 13.38 16.23
N PRO A 148 -28.03 13.23 17.26
CA PRO A 148 -26.81 12.41 17.15
C PRO A 148 -27.09 11.01 16.62
N LEU A 149 -26.25 10.55 15.67
CA LEU A 149 -26.42 9.24 15.04
C LEU A 149 -26.44 8.10 16.07
N ALA A 150 -27.38 7.17 15.91
CA ALA A 150 -27.37 5.90 16.63
C ALA A 150 -26.33 4.97 15.99
N MET A 151 -25.35 4.53 16.78
CA MET A 151 -24.23 3.71 16.31
C MET A 151 -24.52 2.22 16.44
N ASN A 152 -24.01 1.43 15.49
CA ASN A 152 -24.05 -0.03 15.45
C ASN A 152 -22.65 -0.57 15.06
N VAL A 153 -21.66 -0.16 15.84
CA VAL A 153 -20.25 -0.53 15.65
C VAL A 153 -20.02 -1.96 16.13
N ASP A 154 -19.18 -2.72 15.42
CA ASP A 154 -18.76 -4.05 15.86
C ASP A 154 -18.09 -3.95 17.24
N PRO A 155 -18.53 -4.72 18.26
CA PRO A 155 -18.00 -4.65 19.62
C PRO A 155 -16.54 -5.05 19.76
N ASN A 156 -15.92 -5.66 18.73
CA ASN A 156 -14.47 -5.88 18.72
C ASN A 156 -13.68 -4.56 18.66
N ASN A 157 -14.27 -3.47 18.15
CA ASN A 157 -13.67 -2.15 18.22
C ASN A 157 -13.63 -1.66 19.66
N GLY A 158 -12.42 -1.44 20.18
CA GLY A 158 -12.19 -0.92 21.51
C GLY A 158 -12.62 0.54 21.67
N SER A 159 -12.34 1.12 22.83
CA SER A 159 -12.53 2.54 23.10
C SER A 159 -11.21 3.13 23.56
N TYR A 160 -10.66 4.04 22.77
CA TYR A 160 -9.36 4.65 23.02
C TYR A 160 -9.48 6.16 23.19
N VAL A 161 -8.44 6.75 23.76
CA VAL A 161 -8.27 8.20 23.77
C VAL A 161 -7.09 8.51 22.87
N THR A 162 -7.37 9.01 21.66
CA THR A 162 -6.32 9.42 20.74
C THR A 162 -5.48 10.52 21.39
N PRO A 163 -4.14 10.44 21.35
CA PRO A 163 -3.29 11.51 21.84
C PRO A 163 -3.61 12.82 21.11
N ALA A 164 -3.41 13.95 21.80
CA ALA A 164 -3.58 15.26 21.17
C ALA A 164 -2.64 15.39 19.95
N ASP A 165 -3.08 16.15 18.94
CA ASP A 165 -2.32 16.44 17.73
C ASP A 165 -1.87 15.17 16.95
N THR A 166 -2.58 14.05 17.14
CA THR A 166 -2.30 12.78 16.44
C THR A 166 -3.45 12.43 15.49
N VAL A 167 -3.09 12.13 14.24
CA VAL A 167 -4.02 11.68 13.21
C VAL A 167 -4.30 10.18 13.34
N VAL A 168 -5.58 9.81 13.38
CA VAL A 168 -6.07 8.45 13.17
C VAL A 168 -7.18 8.56 12.13
N GLY A 169 -6.82 8.37 10.86
CA GLY A 169 -7.71 8.49 9.71
C GLY A 169 -8.19 7.15 9.18
N ALA A 170 -9.32 7.12 8.51
CA ALA A 170 -9.70 5.97 7.69
C ALA A 170 -10.56 6.40 6.50
N TYR A 171 -10.37 5.73 5.37
CA TYR A 171 -11.25 5.88 4.21
C TYR A 171 -12.56 5.12 4.41
N PHE A 172 -13.66 5.80 4.13
CA PHE A 172 -15.00 5.23 4.02
C PHE A 172 -15.45 5.36 2.57
N VAL A 173 -15.86 4.26 1.95
CA VAL A 173 -16.24 4.23 0.54
C VAL A 173 -17.74 4.30 0.29
N GLU A 174 -18.15 5.11 -0.69
CA GLU A 174 -19.55 5.36 -1.08
C GLU A 174 -20.29 4.05 -1.39
N TRP A 175 -19.64 3.13 -2.10
CA TRP A 175 -20.23 1.85 -2.50
C TRP A 175 -20.26 0.81 -1.36
N GLY A 176 -19.66 1.11 -0.20
CA GLY A 176 -19.62 0.22 0.96
C GLY A 176 -21.00 -0.16 1.50
N VAL A 177 -22.02 0.66 1.21
CA VAL A 177 -23.41 0.42 1.62
C VAL A 177 -24.09 -0.76 0.89
N TYR A 178 -23.54 -1.22 -0.24
CA TYR A 178 -24.13 -2.28 -1.06
C TYR A 178 -23.75 -3.69 -0.59
N GLY A 179 -22.92 -4.41 -1.36
CA GLY A 179 -22.54 -5.80 -1.08
C GLY A 179 -21.80 -5.94 0.25
N ARG A 180 -20.92 -4.97 0.56
CA ARG A 180 -20.17 -4.85 1.81
C ARG A 180 -21.08 -4.62 3.03
N LYS A 181 -22.27 -4.03 2.83
CA LYS A 181 -23.28 -3.74 3.88
C LYS A 181 -22.67 -2.98 5.06
N PHE A 182 -21.83 -1.99 4.77
CA PHE A 182 -21.15 -1.16 5.74
C PHE A 182 -21.63 0.30 5.63
N PRO A 183 -22.80 0.63 6.22
CA PRO A 183 -23.26 2.01 6.34
C PRO A 183 -22.51 2.77 7.45
N VAL A 184 -22.66 4.09 7.47
CA VAL A 184 -21.92 5.00 8.37
C VAL A 184 -22.10 4.67 9.86
N ASP A 185 -23.26 4.13 10.26
CA ASP A 185 -23.52 3.74 11.65
C ASP A 185 -22.60 2.62 12.17
N LYS A 186 -21.89 1.93 11.28
CA LYS A 186 -20.90 0.91 11.64
C LYS A 186 -19.48 1.44 11.81
N ILE A 187 -19.21 2.68 11.39
CA ILE A 187 -17.86 3.26 11.52
C ILE A 187 -17.55 3.43 13.02
N PRO A 188 -16.43 2.89 13.53
CA PRO A 188 -15.95 3.09 14.90
C PRO A 188 -15.40 4.52 15.12
N ALA A 189 -16.21 5.54 14.80
CA ALA A 189 -15.80 6.94 14.73
C ALA A 189 -15.29 7.54 16.05
N GLN A 190 -15.58 6.91 17.20
CA GLN A 190 -14.98 7.30 18.49
C GLN A 190 -13.46 7.11 18.51
N ASN A 191 -12.92 6.27 17.63
CA ASN A 191 -11.49 5.98 17.50
C ASN A 191 -10.88 6.66 16.26
N LEU A 192 -11.55 7.61 15.63
CA LEU A 192 -11.06 8.31 14.45
C LEU A 192 -11.00 9.81 14.71
N THR A 193 -9.98 10.45 14.15
CA THR A 193 -9.93 11.92 14.04
C THR A 193 -10.35 12.39 12.66
N HIS A 194 -10.16 11.57 11.62
CA HIS A 194 -10.53 11.87 10.24
C HIS A 194 -11.30 10.71 9.60
N ILE A 195 -12.38 11.03 8.89
CA ILE A 195 -12.99 10.15 7.89
C ILE A 195 -12.75 10.78 6.53
N ILE A 196 -12.11 10.02 5.64
CA ILE A 196 -11.92 10.42 4.25
C ILE A 196 -12.99 9.70 3.40
N TYR A 197 -13.86 10.47 2.74
CA TYR A 197 -14.99 9.93 1.96
C TYR A 197 -14.56 9.66 0.52
N GLY A 198 -14.41 8.38 0.17
CA GLY A 198 -14.05 7.91 -1.17
C GLY A 198 -15.28 7.56 -2.02
N PHE A 199 -15.49 8.10 -3.21
CA PHE A 199 -14.74 9.19 -3.83
C PHE A 199 -15.68 10.18 -4.52
N VAL A 200 -15.24 11.43 -4.58
CA VAL A 200 -15.90 12.52 -5.30
C VAL A 200 -15.26 12.65 -6.69
N PRO A 201 -15.98 12.34 -7.78
CA PRO A 201 -15.44 12.42 -9.14
C PRO A 201 -15.37 13.85 -9.67
N ILE A 202 -14.55 14.03 -10.72
CA ILE A 202 -14.46 15.25 -11.52
C ILE A 202 -15.12 14.97 -12.89
N CYS A 203 -16.05 15.84 -13.30
CA CYS A 203 -16.65 15.74 -14.62
C CYS A 203 -15.62 15.96 -15.73
N GLY A 204 -15.78 15.26 -16.85
CA GLY A 204 -14.86 15.29 -17.97
C GLY A 204 -14.50 13.90 -18.46
N ASN A 205 -13.39 13.80 -19.18
CA ASN A 205 -12.96 12.53 -19.76
C ASN A 205 -12.37 11.60 -18.68
N ASN A 206 -13.05 10.48 -18.40
CA ASN A 206 -12.67 9.50 -17.37
C ASN A 206 -12.59 8.06 -17.93
N PRO A 207 -11.75 7.78 -18.95
CA PRO A 207 -11.63 6.44 -19.54
C PRO A 207 -11.09 5.35 -18.59
N SER A 208 -10.49 5.71 -17.44
CA SER A 208 -10.09 4.75 -16.40
C SER A 208 -11.26 4.08 -15.67
N LEU A 209 -12.48 4.62 -15.77
CA LEU A 209 -13.68 3.97 -15.23
C LEU A 209 -14.19 2.88 -16.18
N GLU A 210 -14.62 1.76 -15.60
CA GLU A 210 -15.35 0.71 -16.33
C GLU A 210 -16.75 1.17 -16.80
N ASP A 211 -17.34 0.44 -17.76
CA ASP A 211 -18.60 0.81 -18.44
C ASP A 211 -19.75 1.22 -17.49
N GLY A 212 -19.96 0.48 -16.39
CA GLY A 212 -21.03 0.74 -15.43
C GLY A 212 -20.81 2.03 -14.62
N PRO A 213 -19.72 2.12 -13.84
CA PRO A 213 -19.32 3.34 -13.13
C PRO A 213 -19.18 4.57 -14.04
N LEU A 214 -18.63 4.41 -15.25
CA LEU A 214 -18.52 5.49 -16.23
C LEU A 214 -19.89 5.99 -16.67
N ALA A 215 -20.84 5.08 -16.93
CA ALA A 215 -22.21 5.48 -17.26
C ALA A 215 -22.92 6.19 -16.10
N ALA A 216 -22.61 5.85 -14.84
CA ALA A 216 -23.12 6.56 -13.68
C ALA A 216 -22.54 7.98 -13.61
N LEU A 217 -21.23 8.13 -13.78
CA LEU A 217 -20.58 9.44 -13.81
C LEU A 217 -21.13 10.33 -14.93
N ASN A 218 -21.28 9.79 -16.14
CA ASN A 218 -21.85 10.52 -17.27
C ASN A 218 -23.27 11.02 -17.00
N ARG A 219 -24.08 10.28 -16.22
CA ARG A 219 -25.41 10.75 -15.78
C ARG A 219 -25.28 11.85 -14.74
N ALA A 220 -24.41 11.69 -13.75
CA ALA A 220 -24.17 12.71 -12.72
C ALA A 220 -23.68 14.04 -13.33
N CYS A 221 -22.81 13.98 -14.34
CA CYS A 221 -22.26 15.12 -15.05
C CYS A 221 -23.18 15.71 -16.13
N ALA A 222 -24.36 15.15 -16.37
CA ALA A 222 -25.23 15.63 -17.44
C ALA A 222 -25.64 17.11 -17.19
N GLY A 223 -25.18 18.00 -18.07
CA GLY A 223 -25.44 19.44 -17.98
C GLY A 223 -24.54 20.21 -17.02
N MET A 224 -23.51 19.54 -16.45
CA MET A 224 -22.40 20.14 -15.72
C MET A 224 -21.25 20.46 -16.68
N PRO A 225 -20.49 21.55 -16.46
CA PRO A 225 -19.21 21.78 -17.13
C PRO A 225 -18.18 20.70 -16.80
N ASP A 226 -17.27 20.42 -17.73
CA ASP A 226 -16.08 19.63 -17.43
C ASP A 226 -15.25 20.32 -16.33
N TYR A 227 -14.55 19.50 -15.54
CA TYR A 227 -13.73 19.86 -14.39
C TYR A 227 -14.47 20.30 -13.13
N GLU A 228 -15.81 20.27 -13.10
CA GLU A 228 -16.57 20.44 -11.85
C GLU A 228 -16.71 19.11 -11.09
N VAL A 229 -16.72 19.19 -9.75
CA VAL A 229 -16.99 18.02 -8.88
C VAL A 229 -18.47 17.70 -8.79
N VAL A 230 -18.81 16.42 -8.75
CA VAL A 230 -20.18 15.91 -8.55
C VAL A 230 -20.20 14.73 -7.58
N ILE A 231 -21.39 14.26 -7.19
CA ILE A 231 -21.56 12.98 -6.50
C ILE A 231 -21.61 11.86 -7.54
N HIS A 232 -20.85 10.77 -7.36
CA HIS A 232 -20.81 9.66 -8.32
C HIS A 232 -22.11 8.85 -8.28
N ASP A 233 -22.54 8.44 -7.09
CA ASP A 233 -23.75 7.69 -6.84
C ASP A 233 -24.72 8.44 -5.90
N PRO A 234 -25.61 9.27 -6.48
CA PRO A 234 -26.66 9.96 -5.73
C PRO A 234 -27.53 9.05 -4.88
N TRP A 235 -27.71 7.79 -5.30
CA TRP A 235 -28.55 6.86 -4.56
C TRP A 235 -27.91 6.57 -3.20
N ALA A 236 -26.68 6.08 -3.19
CA ALA A 236 -25.94 5.80 -1.96
C ALA A 236 -25.73 7.08 -1.13
N ALA A 237 -25.34 8.18 -1.77
CA ALA A 237 -24.96 9.40 -1.05
C ALA A 237 -26.14 10.08 -0.34
N VAL A 238 -27.27 10.30 -1.03
CA VAL A 238 -28.33 11.22 -0.52
C VAL A 238 -29.76 10.69 -0.61
N GLN A 239 -30.03 9.59 -1.33
CA GLN A 239 -31.41 9.13 -1.57
C GLN A 239 -31.77 7.84 -0.81
N MET A 240 -30.82 6.93 -0.60
CA MET A 240 -31.04 5.61 0.00
C MET A 240 -31.39 5.75 1.50
N PRO A 241 -32.60 5.39 1.95
CA PRO A 241 -32.92 5.47 3.36
C PRO A 241 -32.18 4.37 4.14
N HIS A 242 -31.64 4.73 5.30
CA HIS A 242 -31.11 3.81 6.30
C HIS A 242 -32.01 3.80 7.56
N PRO A 243 -33.05 2.93 7.63
CA PRO A 243 -33.98 2.92 8.76
C PRO A 243 -33.32 2.61 10.10
N GLN A 244 -32.22 1.85 10.09
CA GLN A 244 -31.47 1.52 11.30
C GLN A 244 -30.85 2.75 11.98
N SER A 245 -30.62 3.83 11.22
CA SER A 245 -30.13 5.11 11.72
C SER A 245 -31.21 6.18 11.86
N GLY A 246 -32.49 5.80 11.77
CA GLY A 246 -33.63 6.70 11.93
C GLY A 246 -34.00 7.48 10.66
N GLN A 247 -33.38 7.20 9.52
CA GLN A 247 -33.80 7.77 8.24
C GLN A 247 -35.05 7.08 7.69
N SER A 248 -35.85 7.81 6.92
CA SER A 248 -37.05 7.30 6.26
C SER A 248 -37.17 7.92 4.88
N HIS A 249 -38.09 7.44 4.04
CA HIS A 249 -38.35 8.03 2.73
C HIS A 249 -38.72 9.52 2.78
N SER A 250 -39.31 9.99 3.90
CA SER A 250 -39.69 11.39 4.11
C SER A 250 -38.60 12.25 4.75
N SER A 251 -37.43 11.68 5.06
CA SER A 251 -36.29 12.45 5.56
C SER A 251 -35.76 13.38 4.47
N SER A 252 -35.50 14.65 4.81
CA SER A 252 -34.97 15.66 3.87
C SER A 252 -33.59 15.27 3.33
N TYR A 253 -32.76 14.63 4.15
CA TYR A 253 -31.49 14.05 3.74
C TYR A 253 -31.46 12.58 4.16
N LYS A 254 -31.09 11.71 3.20
CA LYS A 254 -30.95 10.27 3.38
C LYS A 254 -29.52 9.87 2.99
N GLY A 255 -29.31 8.58 2.75
CA GLY A 255 -28.04 8.03 2.30
C GLY A 255 -26.92 8.24 3.31
N THR A 256 -25.71 8.03 2.84
CA THR A 256 -24.49 8.24 3.60
C THR A 256 -24.40 9.67 4.11
N TYR A 257 -24.69 10.69 3.31
CA TYR A 257 -24.53 12.09 3.69
C TYR A 257 -25.47 12.46 4.85
N GLY A 258 -26.72 11.99 4.82
CA GLY A 258 -27.63 12.17 5.94
C GLY A 258 -27.14 11.49 7.23
N GLN A 259 -26.47 10.32 7.13
CA GLN A 259 -25.87 9.68 8.31
C GLN A 259 -24.63 10.42 8.80
N ILE A 260 -23.77 10.91 7.89
CA ILE A 260 -22.58 11.68 8.21
C ILE A 260 -22.96 12.98 8.94
N MET A 261 -23.98 13.68 8.47
CA MET A 261 -24.50 14.87 9.16
C MET A 261 -24.89 14.56 10.61
N ALA A 262 -25.59 13.45 10.85
CA ALA A 262 -25.93 12.99 12.20
C ALA A 262 -24.71 12.49 13.00
N LEU A 263 -23.70 11.92 12.32
CA LEU A 263 -22.45 11.50 12.94
C LEU A 263 -21.67 12.71 13.47
N LYS A 264 -21.62 13.82 12.73
CA LYS A 264 -21.04 15.09 13.19
C LYS A 264 -21.78 15.67 14.40
N GLN A 265 -23.09 15.48 14.51
CA GLN A 265 -23.82 15.85 15.75
C GLN A 265 -23.40 15.00 16.95
N ARG A 266 -22.93 13.76 16.71
CA ARG A 266 -22.42 12.87 17.76
C ARG A 266 -20.96 13.13 18.12
N TYR A 267 -20.11 13.34 17.12
CA TYR A 267 -18.68 13.57 17.24
C TYR A 267 -18.33 14.89 16.53
N PRO A 268 -18.57 16.05 17.17
CA PRO A 268 -18.42 17.36 16.52
C PRO A 268 -16.98 17.70 16.12
N ASP A 269 -16.00 17.14 16.82
CA ASP A 269 -14.57 17.36 16.55
C ASP A 269 -14.01 16.48 15.43
N LEU A 270 -14.75 15.44 15.00
CA LEU A 270 -14.36 14.55 13.90
C LEU A 270 -14.25 15.35 12.60
N LYS A 271 -13.14 15.21 11.88
CA LYS A 271 -12.94 15.81 10.56
C LYS A 271 -13.45 14.89 9.47
N ILE A 272 -14.19 15.44 8.52
CA ILE A 272 -14.68 14.69 7.38
C ILE A 272 -14.24 15.39 6.11
N LEU A 273 -13.52 14.69 5.25
CA LEU A 273 -12.93 15.23 4.03
C LEU A 273 -13.51 14.48 2.83
N PRO A 274 -14.03 15.17 1.80
CA PRO A 274 -14.29 14.53 0.52
C PRO A 274 -12.95 14.25 -0.16
N SER A 275 -12.65 12.98 -0.45
CA SER A 275 -11.52 12.63 -1.31
C SER A 275 -11.93 12.72 -2.77
N ILE A 276 -11.24 13.59 -3.50
CA ILE A 276 -11.46 13.83 -4.92
C ILE A 276 -10.42 13.05 -5.71
N GLY A 277 -10.89 12.13 -6.56
CA GLY A 277 -10.03 11.27 -7.37
C GLY A 277 -10.01 9.84 -6.86
N GLY A 278 -8.82 9.33 -6.57
CA GLY A 278 -8.51 7.92 -6.39
C GLY A 278 -8.09 7.26 -7.72
N TRP A 279 -7.68 6.00 -7.65
CA TRP A 279 -7.12 5.23 -8.77
C TRP A 279 -7.87 5.37 -10.10
N THR A 280 -9.20 5.27 -10.12
CA THR A 280 -10.00 5.22 -11.37
C THR A 280 -10.61 6.56 -11.79
N LEU A 281 -10.48 7.61 -10.96
CA LEU A 281 -11.12 8.92 -11.14
C LEU A 281 -10.10 10.07 -11.26
N SER A 282 -8.83 9.74 -11.44
CA SER A 282 -7.74 10.71 -11.51
C SER A 282 -7.50 11.30 -12.91
N ASP A 283 -8.10 10.75 -13.95
CA ASP A 283 -7.86 11.17 -15.35
C ASP A 283 -8.01 12.69 -15.59
N PRO A 284 -9.00 13.41 -15.02
CA PRO A 284 -9.16 14.83 -15.26
C PRO A 284 -8.05 15.71 -14.66
N PHE A 285 -7.29 15.21 -13.66
CA PHE A 285 -6.19 15.99 -13.07
C PHE A 285 -5.06 16.25 -14.08
N TYR A 286 -4.83 15.35 -15.04
CA TYR A 286 -3.79 15.52 -16.04
C TYR A 286 -4.05 16.69 -17.02
N ASP A 287 -5.28 17.24 -17.05
CA ASP A 287 -5.61 18.44 -17.81
C ASP A 287 -5.37 19.74 -17.02
N PHE A 288 -4.92 19.66 -15.76
CA PHE A 288 -4.80 20.80 -14.87
C PHE A 288 -3.56 21.67 -15.12
N GLY A 289 -2.68 21.28 -16.05
CA GLY A 289 -1.68 22.20 -16.59
C GLY A 289 -2.32 23.48 -17.18
N VAL A 290 -3.59 23.39 -17.60
CA VAL A 290 -4.40 24.53 -18.05
C VAL A 290 -5.09 25.21 -16.87
N LYS A 291 -4.66 26.44 -16.54
CA LYS A 291 -5.23 27.22 -15.43
C LYS A 291 -6.76 27.35 -15.47
N ALA A 292 -7.35 27.53 -16.65
CA ALA A 292 -8.80 27.67 -16.78
C ALA A 292 -9.56 26.43 -16.25
N ASN A 293 -8.99 25.23 -16.41
CA ASN A 293 -9.57 24.00 -15.89
C ASN A 293 -9.49 23.96 -14.36
N ARG A 294 -8.33 24.34 -13.79
CA ARG A 294 -8.17 24.47 -12.33
C ARG A 294 -9.10 25.52 -11.73
N ASP A 295 -9.30 26.65 -12.40
CA ASP A 295 -10.20 27.70 -11.92
C ASP A 295 -11.64 27.20 -11.81
N VAL A 296 -12.11 26.41 -12.79
CA VAL A 296 -13.43 25.75 -12.74
C VAL A 296 -13.48 24.74 -11.60
N PHE A 297 -12.46 23.90 -11.50
CA PHE A 297 -12.36 22.90 -10.44
C PHE A 297 -12.40 23.52 -9.04
N VAL A 298 -11.49 24.45 -8.72
CA VAL A 298 -11.40 25.11 -7.41
C VAL A 298 -12.69 25.83 -7.05
N ALA A 299 -13.34 26.50 -8.02
CA ALA A 299 -14.64 27.13 -7.80
C ALA A 299 -15.74 26.11 -7.48
N SER A 300 -15.75 24.97 -8.18
CA SER A 300 -16.70 23.89 -7.93
C SER A 300 -16.50 23.26 -6.55
N VAL A 301 -15.26 23.09 -6.09
CA VAL A 301 -14.94 22.61 -4.73
C VAL A 301 -15.47 23.59 -3.68
N LYS A 302 -15.27 24.90 -3.87
CA LYS A 302 -15.85 25.92 -2.96
C LYS A 302 -17.37 25.78 -2.86
N ASN A 303 -18.05 25.69 -4.00
CA ASN A 303 -19.50 25.52 -4.07
C ASN A 303 -19.94 24.20 -3.40
N PHE A 304 -19.18 23.12 -3.59
CA PHE A 304 -19.44 21.82 -2.99
C PHE A 304 -19.37 21.89 -1.46
N LEU A 305 -18.34 22.52 -0.89
CA LEU A 305 -18.18 22.69 0.57
C LEU A 305 -19.21 23.64 1.19
N GLN A 306 -19.67 24.65 0.45
CA GLN A 306 -20.79 25.51 0.88
C GLN A 306 -22.14 24.77 0.85
N THR A 307 -22.28 23.84 -0.10
CA THR A 307 -23.48 23.01 -0.24
C THR A 307 -23.54 21.90 0.81
N TRP A 308 -22.42 21.22 1.07
CA TRP A 308 -22.31 20.07 1.97
C TRP A 308 -21.49 20.44 3.21
N LYS A 309 -22.13 21.20 4.11
CA LYS A 309 -21.47 21.89 5.22
C LYS A 309 -20.86 20.95 6.27
N PHE A 310 -21.22 19.67 6.30
CA PHE A 310 -20.61 18.70 7.21
C PHE A 310 -19.14 18.40 6.88
N TYR A 311 -18.67 18.65 5.65
CA TYR A 311 -17.26 18.50 5.29
C TYR A 311 -16.40 19.62 5.88
N ASP A 312 -15.18 19.28 6.29
CA ASP A 312 -14.23 20.14 7.02
C ASP A 312 -12.98 20.47 6.20
N GLY A 313 -12.99 20.23 4.90
CA GLY A 313 -11.82 20.42 4.06
C GLY A 313 -11.96 19.71 2.72
N VAL A 314 -10.84 19.46 2.06
CA VAL A 314 -10.77 18.66 0.84
C VAL A 314 -9.51 17.81 0.85
N ASP A 315 -9.65 16.58 0.37
CA ASP A 315 -8.55 15.66 0.14
C ASP A 315 -8.39 15.43 -1.37
N ILE A 316 -7.16 15.49 -1.86
CA ILE A 316 -6.84 15.34 -3.29
C ILE A 316 -6.07 14.06 -3.52
N ASP A 317 -6.69 13.11 -4.21
CA ASP A 317 -6.09 11.81 -4.49
C ASP A 317 -5.84 11.69 -5.99
N TRP A 318 -4.87 12.47 -6.48
CA TRP A 318 -4.39 12.36 -7.86
C TRP A 318 -3.39 11.21 -7.96
N GLU A 319 -3.80 10.16 -8.67
CA GLU A 319 -3.00 8.95 -8.90
C GLU A 319 -2.58 8.79 -10.38
N TYR A 320 -1.37 9.22 -10.78
CA TYR A 320 -0.40 10.04 -10.06
C TYR A 320 0.14 11.16 -10.95
N PRO A 321 0.57 12.31 -10.39
CA PRO A 321 1.40 13.25 -11.13
C PRO A 321 2.60 12.53 -11.76
N GLY A 322 2.87 12.74 -13.05
CA GLY A 322 3.91 12.03 -13.80
C GLY A 322 3.44 10.72 -14.46
N GLY A 323 2.25 10.23 -14.11
CA GLY A 323 1.58 9.10 -14.75
C GLY A 323 1.62 7.82 -13.94
N GLN A 324 1.60 6.67 -14.63
CA GLN A 324 1.61 5.33 -14.02
C GLN A 324 0.40 5.02 -13.11
N GLY A 325 -0.69 5.79 -13.26
CA GLY A 325 -2.01 5.48 -12.72
C GLY A 325 -2.77 4.47 -13.57
N ALA A 326 -4.09 4.40 -13.39
CA ALA A 326 -4.97 3.48 -14.12
C ALA A 326 -4.90 3.64 -15.65
N ASN A 327 -4.75 4.88 -16.14
CA ASN A 327 -4.57 5.14 -17.58
C ASN A 327 -3.08 5.25 -17.94
N PRO A 328 -2.51 4.26 -18.66
CA PRO A 328 -1.09 4.26 -19.00
C PRO A 328 -0.70 5.32 -20.06
N ASN A 329 -1.67 6.03 -20.63
CA ASN A 329 -1.43 7.06 -21.65
C ASN A 329 -1.41 8.48 -21.07
N LEU A 330 -1.60 8.64 -19.75
CA LEU A 330 -1.57 9.92 -19.06
C LEU A 330 -0.30 10.03 -18.19
N GLY A 331 0.10 11.27 -17.91
CA GLY A 331 1.33 11.63 -17.22
C GLY A 331 2.20 12.59 -18.01
N ASP A 332 2.55 13.72 -17.40
CA ASP A 332 3.47 14.70 -17.96
C ASP A 332 4.50 15.14 -16.89
N PRO A 333 5.78 15.36 -17.25
CA PRO A 333 6.79 15.84 -16.30
C PRO A 333 6.44 17.18 -15.60
N SER A 334 5.51 17.97 -16.15
CA SER A 334 5.02 19.21 -15.55
C SER A 334 3.88 19.03 -14.53
N ASP A 335 3.39 17.79 -14.36
CA ASP A 335 2.33 17.48 -13.41
C ASP A 335 2.74 17.83 -11.97
N GLY A 336 4.02 17.66 -11.61
CA GLY A 336 4.53 18.00 -10.28
C GLY A 336 4.40 19.47 -9.92
N ASP A 337 4.71 20.37 -10.87
CA ASP A 337 4.51 21.81 -10.67
C ASP A 337 3.01 22.16 -10.68
N THR A 338 2.23 21.48 -11.52
CA THR A 338 0.78 21.64 -11.58
C THR A 338 0.12 21.27 -10.26
N TYR A 339 0.53 20.16 -9.64
CA TYR A 339 0.08 19.71 -8.33
C TYR A 339 0.36 20.78 -7.26
N ALA A 340 1.59 21.31 -7.19
CA ALA A 340 1.92 22.36 -6.22
C ALA A 340 1.10 23.65 -6.44
N ILE A 341 0.85 24.03 -7.69
CA ILE A 341 0.00 25.16 -8.03
C ILE A 341 -1.45 24.91 -7.59
N LEU A 342 -1.97 23.70 -7.81
CA LEU A 342 -3.32 23.31 -7.39
C LEU A 342 -3.49 23.42 -5.88
N MET A 343 -2.53 22.89 -5.09
CA MET A 343 -2.58 22.98 -3.63
C MET A 343 -2.60 24.43 -3.13
N ARG A 344 -1.79 25.30 -3.75
CA ARG A 344 -1.80 26.74 -3.46
C ARG A 344 -3.15 27.40 -3.76
N GLU A 345 -3.74 27.10 -4.91
CA GLU A 345 -5.02 27.66 -5.34
C GLU A 345 -6.18 27.16 -4.45
N LEU A 346 -6.18 25.88 -4.08
CA LEU A 346 -7.14 25.30 -3.13
C LEU A 346 -7.01 25.92 -1.74
N ARG A 347 -5.79 26.07 -1.21
CA ARG A 347 -5.56 26.70 0.10
C ARG A 347 -6.09 28.13 0.14
N ALA A 348 -5.83 28.93 -0.90
CA ALA A 348 -6.36 30.29 -1.00
C ALA A 348 -7.89 30.29 -0.98
N MET A 349 -8.54 29.37 -1.71
CA MET A 349 -9.99 29.21 -1.70
C MET A 349 -10.53 28.81 -0.32
N LEU A 350 -9.87 27.88 0.37
CA LEU A 350 -10.26 27.44 1.71
C LEU A 350 -10.06 28.54 2.76
N ASP A 351 -9.06 29.41 2.59
CA ASP A 351 -8.86 30.58 3.45
C ASP A 351 -9.99 31.61 3.30
N GLU A 352 -10.46 31.84 2.08
CA GLU A 352 -11.66 32.65 1.84
C GLU A 352 -12.89 32.02 2.52
N LEU A 353 -13.08 30.70 2.37
CA LEU A 353 -14.21 30.01 2.99
C LEU A 353 -14.14 30.02 4.52
N SER A 354 -12.92 29.93 5.08
CA SER A 354 -12.68 30.06 6.52
C SER A 354 -13.05 31.46 7.01
N ALA A 355 -12.69 32.50 6.26
CA ALA A 355 -13.07 33.88 6.58
C ALA A 355 -14.60 34.12 6.52
N ASP A 356 -15.27 33.52 5.52
CA ASP A 356 -16.72 33.66 5.33
C ASP A 356 -17.55 32.92 6.40
N THR A 357 -17.07 31.76 6.86
CA THR A 357 -17.83 30.85 7.74
C THR A 357 -17.38 30.88 9.20
N GLY A 358 -16.17 31.38 9.48
CA GLY A 358 -15.53 31.28 10.79
C GLY A 358 -15.07 29.87 11.17
N ARG A 359 -15.08 28.91 10.22
CA ARG A 359 -14.56 27.55 10.39
C ARG A 359 -13.10 27.46 9.97
N THR A 360 -12.44 26.39 10.37
CA THR A 360 -11.14 25.97 9.84
C THR A 360 -11.36 24.85 8.85
N TYR A 361 -10.77 24.97 7.67
CA TYR A 361 -10.79 23.94 6.63
C TYR A 361 -9.41 23.38 6.37
N GLU A 362 -9.32 22.04 6.30
CA GLU A 362 -8.09 21.31 6.02
C GLU A 362 -7.91 21.06 4.51
N LEU A 363 -6.66 21.02 4.06
CA LEU A 363 -6.27 20.57 2.73
C LEU A 363 -5.30 19.39 2.86
N THR A 364 -5.70 18.23 2.36
CA THR A 364 -4.88 17.01 2.40
C THR A 364 -4.72 16.39 1.02
N SER A 365 -3.87 15.39 0.92
CA SER A 365 -3.73 14.57 -0.28
C SER A 365 -3.16 13.21 0.08
N ALA A 366 -3.70 12.14 -0.49
CA ALA A 366 -3.01 10.86 -0.52
C ALA A 366 -2.04 10.78 -1.69
N VAL A 367 -0.82 10.28 -1.42
CA VAL A 367 0.27 10.26 -2.40
C VAL A 367 0.95 8.90 -2.48
N GLY A 368 1.33 8.51 -3.70
CA GLY A 368 2.14 7.32 -3.94
C GLY A 368 3.55 7.48 -3.36
N VAL A 369 4.07 6.44 -2.71
CA VAL A 369 5.35 6.49 -1.99
C VAL A 369 6.49 5.71 -2.64
N GLY A 370 6.25 5.17 -3.84
CA GLY A 370 7.34 4.66 -4.69
C GLY A 370 8.28 5.80 -5.07
N TYR A 371 9.58 5.52 -5.18
CA TYR A 371 10.57 6.55 -5.51
C TYR A 371 10.25 7.28 -6.81
N ASP A 372 9.71 6.54 -7.78
CA ASP A 372 9.29 6.96 -9.11
C ASP A 372 7.98 7.76 -9.11
N LYS A 373 7.25 7.80 -8.01
CA LYS A 373 6.11 8.72 -7.80
C LYS A 373 6.54 9.97 -7.06
N ILE A 374 7.38 9.79 -6.03
CA ILE A 374 7.85 10.89 -5.20
C ILE A 374 8.74 11.85 -6.00
N GLU A 375 9.54 11.33 -6.94
CA GLU A 375 10.45 12.18 -7.72
C GLU A 375 9.75 13.17 -8.65
N ASP A 376 8.52 12.86 -9.06
CA ASP A 376 7.73 13.61 -10.03
C ASP A 376 6.92 14.77 -9.41
N VAL A 377 6.91 14.92 -8.09
CA VAL A 377 6.16 15.99 -7.39
C VAL A 377 7.10 16.98 -6.70
N ASN A 378 6.80 18.27 -6.86
CA ASN A 378 7.51 19.35 -6.17
C ASN A 378 6.95 19.57 -4.75
N TYR A 379 7.18 18.61 -3.86
CA TYR A 379 6.62 18.63 -2.49
C TYR A 379 7.02 19.86 -1.68
N ALA A 380 8.26 20.36 -1.85
CA ALA A 380 8.73 21.55 -1.15
C ALA A 380 7.85 22.79 -1.45
N GLU A 381 7.29 22.88 -2.66
CA GLU A 381 6.38 23.96 -3.06
C GLU A 381 4.90 23.65 -2.73
N ALA A 382 4.51 22.38 -2.64
CA ALA A 382 3.13 21.98 -2.34
C ALA A 382 2.81 22.00 -0.84
N VAL A 383 3.69 21.44 0.00
CA VAL A 383 3.43 21.16 1.42
C VAL A 383 3.22 22.39 2.32
N PRO A 384 3.68 23.62 2.00
CA PRO A 384 3.31 24.81 2.77
C PRO A 384 1.80 25.08 2.79
N TYR A 385 1.06 24.55 1.81
CA TYR A 385 -0.38 24.78 1.65
C TYR A 385 -1.25 23.66 2.22
N MET A 386 -0.66 22.54 2.60
CA MET A 386 -1.36 21.32 3.01
C MET A 386 -1.28 21.13 4.52
N ASP A 387 -2.31 20.56 5.13
CA ASP A 387 -2.33 20.17 6.54
C ASP A 387 -1.65 18.82 6.73
N TYR A 388 -2.02 17.82 5.91
CA TYR A 388 -1.47 16.47 5.97
C TYR A 388 -1.22 15.87 4.58
N ILE A 389 -0.25 14.95 4.51
CA ILE A 389 -0.01 14.04 3.41
C ILE A 389 -0.29 12.62 3.90
N PHE A 390 -1.30 11.97 3.31
CA PHE A 390 -1.61 10.57 3.55
C PHE A 390 -0.71 9.69 2.65
N ALA A 391 0.39 9.23 3.22
CA ALA A 391 1.39 8.45 2.48
C ALA A 391 0.85 7.03 2.22
N MET A 392 0.53 6.70 0.96
CA MET A 392 -0.06 5.40 0.57
C MET A 392 0.99 4.28 0.65
N THR A 393 1.29 3.88 1.88
CA THR A 393 2.35 2.91 2.22
C THR A 393 1.85 1.48 2.15
N TYR A 394 1.18 1.16 1.04
CA TYR A 394 0.60 -0.13 0.67
C TYR A 394 0.66 -0.26 -0.86
N ASP A 395 0.16 -1.38 -1.40
CA ASP A 395 0.20 -1.68 -2.84
C ASP A 395 1.61 -1.75 -3.46
N TYR A 396 2.62 -2.11 -2.67
CA TYR A 396 3.98 -2.32 -3.16
C TYR A 396 4.10 -3.53 -4.09
N TYR A 397 3.35 -4.59 -3.77
CA TYR A 397 3.29 -5.84 -4.50
C TYR A 397 1.84 -6.33 -4.55
N GLY A 398 1.47 -7.06 -5.60
CA GLY A 398 0.14 -7.61 -5.75
C GLY A 398 -0.08 -8.41 -7.01
N GLY A 399 -1.30 -8.95 -7.14
CA GLY A 399 -1.68 -9.88 -8.20
C GLY A 399 -1.73 -9.32 -9.63
N TRP A 400 -1.27 -8.09 -9.89
CA TRP A 400 -1.12 -7.55 -11.24
C TRP A 400 0.03 -8.23 -12.02
N ASN A 401 0.98 -8.84 -11.31
CA ASN A 401 2.01 -9.73 -11.87
C ASN A 401 2.18 -10.96 -10.97
N ASN A 402 3.16 -11.82 -11.27
CA ASN A 402 3.45 -13.05 -10.52
C ASN A 402 4.67 -12.94 -9.58
N VAL A 403 5.19 -11.73 -9.39
CA VAL A 403 6.29 -11.45 -8.44
C VAL A 403 5.67 -11.25 -7.07
N VAL A 404 5.97 -12.16 -6.15
CA VAL A 404 5.48 -12.09 -4.77
C VAL A 404 6.35 -11.14 -3.95
N GLY A 405 5.77 -10.53 -2.93
CA GLY A 405 6.46 -9.61 -2.02
C GLY A 405 5.51 -9.04 -0.99
N HIS A 406 6.02 -8.25 -0.06
CA HIS A 406 5.20 -7.67 1.01
C HIS A 406 4.50 -6.39 0.54
N GLN A 407 3.17 -6.37 0.51
CA GLN A 407 2.43 -5.27 -0.12
C GLN A 407 2.47 -3.96 0.68
N THR A 408 2.76 -4.01 1.99
CA THR A 408 2.62 -2.85 2.90
C THR A 408 3.68 -2.86 4.01
N ALA A 409 4.83 -3.49 3.74
CA ALA A 409 5.90 -3.63 4.73
C ALA A 409 6.46 -2.29 5.23
N LEU A 410 6.92 -2.29 6.49
CA LEU A 410 7.63 -1.15 7.05
C LEU A 410 9.01 -1.01 6.39
N ASN A 411 9.79 -2.09 6.36
CA ASN A 411 11.13 -2.15 5.75
C ASN A 411 11.17 -3.12 4.56
N CYS A 412 12.28 -3.13 3.83
CA CYS A 412 12.56 -4.18 2.84
C CYS A 412 12.60 -5.56 3.51
N GLY A 413 12.02 -6.57 2.86
CA GLY A 413 11.93 -7.91 3.44
C GLY A 413 13.20 -8.73 3.31
N SER A 414 13.24 -9.82 4.07
CA SER A 414 14.32 -10.82 4.08
C SER A 414 14.58 -11.47 2.70
N HIS A 415 13.60 -11.44 1.80
CA HIS A 415 13.70 -11.92 0.43
C HIS A 415 14.42 -10.93 -0.53
N ILE A 416 14.67 -9.70 -0.06
CA ILE A 416 15.28 -8.61 -0.84
C ILE A 416 16.71 -8.38 -0.36
N SER A 417 17.66 -8.24 -1.29
CA SER A 417 19.05 -7.93 -0.96
C SER A 417 19.21 -6.49 -0.44
N ALA A 418 20.27 -6.21 0.33
CA ALA A 418 20.56 -4.84 0.80
C ALA A 418 20.76 -3.86 -0.37
N ASP A 419 21.40 -4.31 -1.46
CA ASP A 419 21.61 -3.51 -2.67
C ASP A 419 20.29 -3.19 -3.35
N GLU A 420 19.38 -4.16 -3.44
CA GLU A 420 18.04 -3.94 -3.98
C GLU A 420 17.21 -2.99 -3.12
N CYS A 421 17.25 -3.17 -1.79
CA CYS A 421 16.57 -2.29 -0.85
C CYS A 421 17.00 -0.83 -1.03
N ALA A 422 18.31 -0.59 -1.18
CA ALA A 422 18.88 0.73 -1.39
C ALA A 422 18.77 1.24 -2.85
N GLY A 423 18.31 0.40 -3.78
CA GLY A 423 18.18 0.78 -5.19
C GLY A 423 19.51 0.88 -5.92
N ILE A 424 20.54 0.16 -5.45
CA ILE A 424 21.87 0.12 -6.05
C ILE A 424 22.13 -1.24 -6.72
N GLY A 425 23.18 -1.31 -7.53
CA GLY A 425 23.52 -2.53 -8.28
C GLY A 425 22.61 -2.76 -9.49
N LEU A 426 22.53 -4.03 -9.92
CA LEU A 426 21.81 -4.45 -11.13
C LEU A 426 20.54 -5.24 -10.78
N ASP A 427 19.47 -5.04 -11.55
CA ASP A 427 18.26 -5.86 -11.55
C ASP A 427 18.50 -7.25 -12.18
N ASP A 428 17.45 -8.09 -12.20
CA ASP A 428 17.52 -9.47 -12.71
C ASP A 428 17.82 -9.53 -14.22
N GLU A 429 17.59 -8.44 -14.96
CA GLU A 429 17.99 -8.29 -16.36
C GLU A 429 19.39 -7.69 -16.54
N GLY A 430 20.13 -7.48 -15.45
CA GLY A 430 21.49 -6.94 -15.47
C GLY A 430 21.56 -5.43 -15.75
N LYS A 431 20.47 -4.68 -15.55
CA LYS A 431 20.42 -3.22 -15.73
C LYS A 431 20.51 -2.51 -14.38
N PRO A 432 21.05 -1.28 -14.32
CA PRO A 432 21.07 -0.51 -13.08
C PRO A 432 19.66 -0.32 -12.52
N ARG A 433 19.50 -0.58 -11.21
CA ARG A 433 18.27 -0.24 -10.50
C ARG A 433 18.00 1.26 -10.60
N LYS A 434 16.73 1.61 -10.73
CA LYS A 434 16.29 2.98 -10.97
C LYS A 434 16.01 3.76 -9.68
N GLY A 435 15.82 3.06 -8.57
CA GLY A 435 15.59 3.65 -7.26
C GLY A 435 15.40 2.58 -6.19
N PRO A 436 15.23 2.98 -4.92
CA PRO A 436 15.10 2.07 -3.79
C PRO A 436 13.83 1.20 -3.90
N ALA A 437 13.86 0.02 -3.30
CA ALA A 437 12.71 -0.87 -3.25
C ALA A 437 11.52 -0.20 -2.54
N TYR A 438 10.31 -0.61 -2.91
CA TYR A 438 9.09 -0.08 -2.30
C TYR A 438 8.94 -0.60 -0.86
N SER A 439 9.04 0.32 0.10
CA SER A 439 8.78 0.09 1.52
C SER A 439 8.36 1.40 2.19
N THR A 440 7.72 1.30 3.35
CA THR A 440 7.24 2.48 4.10
C THR A 440 8.41 3.38 4.48
N VAL A 441 9.51 2.82 4.98
CA VAL A 441 10.68 3.59 5.41
C VAL A 441 11.34 4.31 4.23
N ASN A 442 11.52 3.64 3.09
CA ASN A 442 12.10 4.28 1.90
C ASN A 442 11.24 5.46 1.43
N GLY A 443 9.92 5.26 1.31
CA GLY A 443 9.00 6.30 0.87
C GLY A 443 8.93 7.51 1.81
N ILE A 444 8.83 7.26 3.11
CA ILE A 444 8.79 8.33 4.13
C ILE A 444 10.10 9.11 4.18
N ASN A 445 11.26 8.43 4.10
CA ASN A 445 12.55 9.11 4.03
C ASN A 445 12.66 10.00 2.79
N LEU A 446 12.25 9.51 1.62
CA LEU A 446 12.26 10.30 0.39
C LEU A 446 11.34 11.53 0.47
N LEU A 447 10.15 11.41 1.05
CA LEU A 447 9.26 12.56 1.26
C LEU A 447 9.92 13.62 2.18
N MET A 448 10.55 13.19 3.28
CA MET A 448 11.29 14.10 4.16
C MET A 448 12.50 14.73 3.46
N GLU A 449 13.23 13.99 2.63
CA GLU A 449 14.32 14.50 1.81
C GLU A 449 13.85 15.54 0.77
N LYS A 450 12.61 15.39 0.28
CA LYS A 450 11.92 16.39 -0.57
C LYS A 450 11.36 17.58 0.21
N GLY A 451 11.61 17.66 1.51
CA GLY A 451 11.28 18.81 2.37
C GLY A 451 9.92 18.72 3.04
N VAL A 452 9.24 17.58 3.01
CA VAL A 452 7.98 17.38 3.74
C VAL A 452 8.26 17.30 5.25
N PRO A 453 7.64 18.15 6.08
CA PRO A 453 7.75 18.06 7.54
C PRO A 453 7.17 16.75 8.08
N ALA A 454 7.86 16.15 9.05
CA ALA A 454 7.44 14.90 9.70
C ALA A 454 6.02 15.01 10.28
N ASP A 455 5.71 16.12 10.95
CA ASP A 455 4.42 16.43 11.57
C ASP A 455 3.25 16.65 10.59
N LYS A 456 3.49 16.52 9.28
CA LYS A 456 2.44 16.47 8.25
C LYS A 456 2.29 15.10 7.58
N LEU A 457 3.19 14.15 7.83
CA LEU A 457 3.16 12.82 7.22
C LEU A 457 2.29 11.87 8.04
N VAL A 458 1.33 11.21 7.39
CA VAL A 458 0.46 10.21 7.99
C VAL A 458 0.72 8.87 7.29
N VAL A 459 1.13 7.84 8.04
CA VAL A 459 1.51 6.53 7.49
C VAL A 459 0.27 5.65 7.27
N GLY A 460 0.20 4.95 6.14
CA GLY A 460 -0.91 4.07 5.78
C GLY A 460 -0.81 2.67 6.40
N ALA A 461 -1.94 2.19 6.93
CA ALA A 461 -2.19 0.80 7.32
C ALA A 461 -3.19 0.16 6.34
N ALA A 462 -2.91 -1.07 5.89
CA ALA A 462 -3.80 -1.78 4.97
C ALA A 462 -4.83 -2.62 5.75
N MET A 463 -6.11 -2.32 5.61
CA MET A 463 -7.22 -3.16 6.11
C MET A 463 -7.59 -4.27 5.11
N TYR A 464 -6.65 -4.66 4.26
CA TYR A 464 -6.79 -5.70 3.24
C TYR A 464 -5.44 -6.37 2.98
N GLY A 465 -5.50 -7.47 2.24
CA GLY A 465 -4.37 -8.21 1.72
C GLY A 465 -4.37 -8.26 0.21
N ARG A 466 -3.18 -8.44 -0.35
CA ARG A 466 -2.99 -8.82 -1.75
C ARG A 466 -2.39 -10.21 -1.82
N GLY A 467 -2.77 -10.97 -2.85
CA GLY A 467 -2.33 -12.36 -2.91
C GLY A 467 -2.29 -13.00 -4.29
N TRP A 468 -1.55 -14.10 -4.33
CA TRP A 468 -1.33 -14.94 -5.49
C TRP A 468 -1.72 -16.38 -5.20
N THR A 469 -2.11 -17.11 -6.23
CA THR A 469 -2.28 -18.56 -6.15
C THR A 469 -1.08 -19.27 -6.79
N GLY A 470 -0.88 -20.56 -6.49
CA GLY A 470 0.16 -21.37 -7.11
C GLY A 470 1.60 -21.06 -6.68
N VAL A 471 1.81 -20.38 -5.55
CA VAL A 471 3.12 -20.26 -4.91
C VAL A 471 3.46 -21.60 -4.24
N THR A 472 4.24 -22.43 -4.92
CA THR A 472 4.59 -23.78 -4.45
C THR A 472 5.96 -23.81 -3.79
N GLU A 473 6.22 -24.76 -2.87
CA GLU A 473 7.57 -24.95 -2.29
C GLU A 473 8.66 -25.10 -3.36
N ALA A 474 8.35 -25.79 -4.46
CA ALA A 474 9.26 -25.98 -5.58
C ALA A 474 9.62 -24.67 -6.32
N SER A 475 8.81 -23.63 -6.18
CA SER A 475 9.10 -22.29 -6.73
C SER A 475 9.95 -21.42 -5.80
N MET A 476 10.11 -21.81 -4.53
CA MET A 476 10.80 -21.02 -3.52
C MET A 476 12.31 -21.27 -3.60
N THR A 477 13.10 -20.19 -3.55
CA THR A 477 14.56 -20.31 -3.37
C THR A 477 14.94 -20.54 -1.91
N ASP A 478 14.09 -20.12 -0.97
CA ASP A 478 14.12 -20.47 0.45
C ASP A 478 12.79 -21.15 0.85
N PRO A 479 12.78 -22.47 1.11
CA PRO A 479 11.55 -23.21 1.47
C PRO A 479 10.85 -22.72 2.75
N SER A 480 11.52 -21.92 3.58
CA SER A 480 10.93 -21.35 4.80
C SER A 480 10.25 -19.98 4.56
N ASN A 481 10.47 -19.39 3.38
CA ASN A 481 10.01 -18.06 3.04
C ASN A 481 9.23 -18.05 1.72
N PRO A 482 7.88 -18.03 1.76
CA PRO A 482 7.07 -18.05 0.55
C PRO A 482 7.22 -16.79 -0.31
N MET A 483 7.78 -15.69 0.24
CA MET A 483 8.11 -14.48 -0.54
C MET A 483 9.30 -14.68 -1.48
N THR A 484 9.97 -15.84 -1.43
CA THR A 484 10.99 -16.23 -2.42
C THR A 484 10.44 -17.12 -3.54
N GLY A 485 9.13 -17.38 -3.52
CA GLY A 485 8.43 -18.17 -4.53
C GLY A 485 8.02 -17.36 -5.76
N VAL A 486 7.21 -17.99 -6.62
CA VAL A 486 6.65 -17.34 -7.81
C VAL A 486 5.15 -17.65 -7.87
N GLY A 487 4.33 -16.61 -8.07
CA GLY A 487 2.89 -16.75 -8.24
C GLY A 487 2.51 -17.32 -9.60
N ASN A 488 1.28 -17.82 -9.72
CA ASN A 488 0.70 -18.31 -10.97
C ASN A 488 -0.72 -17.76 -11.20
N GLY A 489 -0.94 -16.51 -10.81
CA GLY A 489 -2.23 -15.82 -10.90
C GLY A 489 -2.69 -15.27 -9.56
N LYS A 490 -3.87 -14.65 -9.60
CA LYS A 490 -4.50 -13.98 -8.47
C LYS A 490 -5.27 -14.97 -7.59
N ILE A 491 -5.30 -14.77 -6.27
CA ILE A 491 -6.31 -15.42 -5.43
C ILE A 491 -7.72 -14.94 -5.80
N ALA A 492 -8.76 -15.64 -5.35
CA ALA A 492 -10.15 -15.26 -5.65
C ALA A 492 -10.54 -13.88 -5.08
N GLY A 493 -10.01 -13.50 -3.92
CA GLY A 493 -10.32 -12.25 -3.23
C GLY A 493 -11.74 -12.16 -2.66
N SER A 494 -12.03 -11.10 -1.89
CA SER A 494 -13.36 -10.85 -1.30
C SER A 494 -14.31 -10.22 -2.30
N TRP A 495 -13.80 -9.24 -3.06
CA TRP A 495 -14.58 -8.43 -4.01
C TRP A 495 -13.93 -8.37 -5.39
N GLU A 496 -12.60 -8.39 -5.44
CA GLU A 496 -11.79 -8.40 -6.66
C GLU A 496 -10.73 -9.49 -6.56
N ALA A 497 -10.49 -10.21 -7.65
CA ALA A 497 -9.41 -11.18 -7.70
C ALA A 497 -8.07 -10.52 -7.32
N GLY A 498 -7.33 -11.16 -6.41
CA GLY A 498 -6.04 -10.69 -5.91
C GLY A 498 -6.12 -9.73 -4.73
N VAL A 499 -7.31 -9.35 -4.27
CA VAL A 499 -7.54 -8.45 -3.12
C VAL A 499 -8.54 -9.07 -2.14
N ILE A 500 -8.18 -9.18 -0.87
CA ILE A 500 -9.00 -9.81 0.16
C ILE A 500 -9.09 -8.90 1.39
N ASP A 501 -10.30 -8.71 1.93
CA ASP A 501 -10.53 -7.89 3.12
C ASP A 501 -9.79 -8.49 4.33
N TYR A 502 -9.26 -7.65 5.24
CA TYR A 502 -8.56 -8.16 6.42
C TYR A 502 -9.44 -9.12 7.25
N LYS A 503 -10.72 -8.77 7.46
CA LYS A 503 -11.68 -9.62 8.18
C LYS A 503 -11.83 -11.02 7.56
N ASP A 504 -11.68 -11.14 6.23
CA ASP A 504 -11.77 -12.41 5.51
C ASP A 504 -10.42 -13.15 5.54
N ILE A 505 -9.28 -12.45 5.58
CA ILE A 505 -7.96 -13.08 5.83
C ILE A 505 -7.97 -13.79 7.18
N VAL A 506 -8.51 -13.15 8.21
CA VAL A 506 -8.62 -13.73 9.56
C VAL A 506 -9.42 -15.03 9.52
N SER A 507 -10.57 -15.07 8.82
CA SER A 507 -11.41 -16.28 8.75
C SER A 507 -10.87 -17.36 7.83
N ASP A 508 -10.40 -16.96 6.64
CA ASP A 508 -10.14 -17.88 5.53
C ASP A 508 -8.68 -18.34 5.47
N TYR A 509 -7.79 -17.63 6.17
CA TYR A 509 -6.36 -17.94 6.23
C TYR A 509 -5.87 -18.12 7.68
N GLU A 510 -5.87 -17.07 8.51
CA GLU A 510 -5.22 -17.15 9.84
C GLU A 510 -5.82 -18.26 10.72
N ASN A 511 -7.14 -18.41 10.69
CA ASN A 511 -7.85 -19.42 11.48
C ASN A 511 -8.04 -20.77 10.75
N LYS A 512 -7.58 -20.88 9.49
CA LYS A 512 -7.79 -22.08 8.67
C LYS A 512 -6.70 -23.12 8.95
N ALA A 513 -7.11 -24.32 9.33
CA ALA A 513 -6.19 -25.44 9.54
C ALA A 513 -5.43 -25.78 8.25
N GLY A 514 -4.11 -25.94 8.36
CA GLY A 514 -3.22 -26.24 7.23
C GLY A 514 -2.62 -25.00 6.56
N VAL A 515 -3.13 -23.80 6.86
CA VAL A 515 -2.49 -22.54 6.46
C VAL A 515 -1.31 -22.27 7.39
N VAL A 516 -0.20 -21.87 6.80
CA VAL A 516 1.01 -21.41 7.49
C VAL A 516 0.95 -19.88 7.57
N VAL A 517 0.82 -19.36 8.79
CA VAL A 517 0.93 -17.92 9.06
C VAL A 517 2.36 -17.61 9.47
N GLY A 518 2.98 -16.64 8.81
CA GLY A 518 4.34 -16.23 9.07
C GLY A 518 4.48 -14.73 9.21
N TYR A 519 5.67 -14.32 9.64
CA TYR A 519 6.03 -12.92 9.84
C TYR A 519 7.49 -12.71 9.46
N ASP A 520 7.74 -11.75 8.59
CA ASP A 520 9.08 -11.30 8.25
C ASP A 520 9.51 -10.22 9.25
N GLU A 521 10.36 -10.61 10.20
CA GLU A 521 10.88 -9.76 11.29
C GLU A 521 11.72 -8.58 10.79
N ILE A 522 12.30 -8.68 9.59
CA ILE A 522 13.09 -7.59 8.99
C ILE A 522 12.12 -6.58 8.37
N ALA A 523 11.16 -7.07 7.58
CA ALA A 523 10.17 -6.23 6.92
C ALA A 523 9.17 -5.58 7.89
N GLU A 524 9.00 -6.19 9.07
CA GLU A 524 7.84 -6.03 9.96
C GLU A 524 6.53 -6.27 9.19
N ALA A 525 6.42 -7.41 8.49
CA ALA A 525 5.29 -7.73 7.61
C ALA A 525 4.78 -9.17 7.77
N PRO A 526 3.47 -9.38 7.96
CA PRO A 526 2.86 -10.70 8.03
C PRO A 526 2.53 -11.26 6.64
N TRP A 527 2.38 -12.58 6.61
CA TRP A 527 1.84 -13.30 5.47
C TRP A 527 1.11 -14.57 5.92
N ALA A 528 0.23 -15.07 5.06
CA ALA A 528 -0.44 -16.35 5.25
C ALA A 528 -0.39 -17.14 3.94
N TRP A 529 0.03 -18.40 4.03
CA TRP A 529 0.27 -19.27 2.88
C TRP A 529 -0.40 -20.62 3.07
N ASP A 530 -1.24 -21.04 2.12
CA ASP A 530 -1.87 -22.35 2.07
C ASP A 530 -1.06 -23.29 1.15
N PRO A 531 -0.30 -24.26 1.68
CA PRO A 531 0.54 -25.14 0.88
C PRO A 531 -0.26 -26.06 -0.06
N SER A 532 -1.57 -26.26 0.19
CA SER A 532 -2.39 -27.20 -0.58
C SER A 532 -2.73 -26.70 -1.98
N ASN A 533 -2.79 -25.38 -2.16
CA ASN A 533 -3.10 -24.72 -3.42
C ASN A 533 -2.09 -23.61 -3.79
N GLY A 534 -1.17 -23.28 -2.89
CA GLY A 534 -0.18 -22.24 -3.08
C GLY A 534 -0.74 -20.83 -2.95
N ASP A 535 -1.89 -20.65 -2.30
CA ASP A 535 -2.43 -19.32 -2.05
C ASP A 535 -1.57 -18.61 -1.01
N LEU A 536 -0.96 -17.48 -1.39
CA LEU A 536 -0.15 -16.62 -0.54
C LEU A 536 -0.80 -15.24 -0.46
N VAL A 537 -0.99 -14.75 0.76
CA VAL A 537 -1.52 -13.40 1.03
C VAL A 537 -0.54 -12.61 1.89
N THR A 538 -0.24 -11.40 1.47
CA THR A 538 0.48 -10.37 2.24
C THR A 538 -0.49 -9.27 2.67
N TYR A 539 -0.39 -8.78 3.90
CA TYR A 539 -1.37 -7.88 4.51
C TYR A 539 -0.73 -7.12 5.68
N ASP A 540 -1.50 -6.28 6.37
CA ASP A 540 -1.16 -5.76 7.69
C ASP A 540 -1.92 -6.56 8.75
N ASN A 541 -1.29 -6.84 9.89
CA ASN A 541 -1.97 -7.40 11.06
C ASN A 541 -1.66 -6.53 12.30
N LYS A 542 -2.19 -6.94 13.46
CA LYS A 542 -1.92 -6.22 14.72
C LYS A 542 -0.43 -5.97 14.94
N ARG A 543 0.45 -6.95 14.68
CA ARG A 543 1.89 -6.84 14.90
C ARG A 543 2.54 -5.79 13.99
N SER A 544 2.31 -5.84 12.68
CA SER A 544 2.92 -4.85 11.75
C SER A 544 2.38 -3.44 11.98
N VAL A 545 1.09 -3.29 12.30
CA VAL A 545 0.50 -1.98 12.60
C VAL A 545 1.08 -1.40 13.89
N MET A 546 1.34 -2.22 14.91
CA MET A 546 2.07 -1.78 16.11
C MET A 546 3.47 -1.27 15.77
N ALA A 547 4.17 -1.94 14.84
CA ALA A 547 5.48 -1.52 14.34
C ALA A 547 5.39 -0.18 13.59
N LYS A 548 4.39 0.01 12.72
CA LYS A 548 4.12 1.27 12.01
C LYS A 548 3.85 2.43 12.98
N GLY A 549 3.05 2.21 14.00
CA GLY A 549 2.84 3.23 15.02
C GLY A 549 4.10 3.57 15.80
N ALA A 550 4.90 2.58 16.16
CA ALA A 550 6.20 2.79 16.82
C ALA A 550 7.14 3.63 15.95
N TYR A 551 7.17 3.34 14.66
CA TYR A 551 7.89 4.13 13.66
C TYR A 551 7.38 5.57 13.59
N VAL A 552 6.06 5.78 13.49
CA VAL A 552 5.41 7.10 13.51
C VAL A 552 5.85 7.92 14.72
N ARG A 553 5.82 7.34 15.93
CA ARG A 553 6.27 8.04 17.15
C ARG A 553 7.76 8.32 17.16
N SER A 554 8.57 7.42 16.61
CA SER A 554 10.04 7.57 16.61
C SER A 554 10.51 8.76 15.77
N LEU A 555 9.78 9.11 14.71
CA LEU A 555 10.08 10.22 13.83
C LEU A 555 9.23 11.48 14.10
N GLY A 556 8.24 11.38 14.99
CA GLY A 556 7.29 12.46 15.24
C GLY A 556 6.39 12.72 14.03
N LEU A 557 5.96 11.66 13.34
CA LEU A 557 5.00 11.78 12.23
C LEU A 557 3.61 12.12 12.76
N ALA A 558 2.76 12.69 11.91
CA ALA A 558 1.42 13.17 12.28
C ALA A 558 0.50 12.06 12.79
N GLY A 559 0.64 10.82 12.30
CA GLY A 559 -0.19 9.71 12.75
C GLY A 559 -0.30 8.55 11.77
N LEU A 560 -1.42 7.82 11.85
CA LEU A 560 -1.77 6.71 10.97
C LEU A 560 -3.09 6.96 10.25
N PHE A 561 -3.22 6.47 9.02
CA PHE A 561 -4.52 6.36 8.34
C PHE A 561 -4.68 4.95 7.75
N ALA A 562 -5.90 4.57 7.37
CA ALA A 562 -6.16 3.24 6.82
C ALA A 562 -7.09 3.22 5.60
N TRP A 563 -6.84 2.26 4.71
CA TRP A 563 -7.70 1.89 3.58
C TRP A 563 -8.09 0.41 3.70
N GLU A 564 -9.36 0.00 3.67
CA GLU A 564 -10.60 0.77 3.85
C GLU A 564 -11.38 0.28 5.07
N ILE A 565 -12.11 1.18 5.75
CA ILE A 565 -12.65 0.92 7.10
C ILE A 565 -13.68 -0.23 7.14
N ASP A 566 -14.34 -0.54 6.03
CA ASP A 566 -15.31 -1.63 5.98
C ASP A 566 -14.68 -3.03 5.91
N ALA A 567 -13.40 -3.11 5.55
CA ALA A 567 -12.64 -4.34 5.43
C ALA A 567 -12.02 -4.81 6.77
N ASP A 568 -11.98 -3.93 7.77
CA ASP A 568 -11.53 -4.24 9.13
C ASP A 568 -12.63 -4.94 9.96
N ASN A 569 -12.18 -5.78 10.89
CA ASN A 569 -13.01 -6.37 11.95
C ASN A 569 -12.84 -5.62 13.30
N GLY A 570 -11.99 -4.59 13.33
CA GLY A 570 -11.61 -3.79 14.49
C GLY A 570 -10.17 -4.01 14.94
N ASP A 571 -9.51 -5.10 14.54
CA ASP A 571 -8.15 -5.42 15.01
C ASP A 571 -7.11 -4.42 14.48
N ILE A 572 -7.25 -3.98 13.22
CA ILE A 572 -6.32 -3.03 12.61
C ILE A 572 -6.48 -1.65 13.25
N LEU A 573 -7.71 -1.13 13.36
CA LEU A 573 -7.93 0.17 14.00
C LEU A 573 -7.57 0.16 15.48
N ASN A 574 -7.85 -0.94 16.20
CA ASN A 574 -7.39 -1.12 17.57
C ASN A 574 -5.86 -1.04 17.65
N ALA A 575 -5.15 -1.74 16.76
CA ALA A 575 -3.69 -1.71 16.72
C ALA A 575 -3.16 -0.31 16.38
N MET A 576 -3.80 0.45 15.49
CA MET A 576 -3.43 1.85 15.21
C MET A 576 -3.51 2.69 16.50
N GLN A 577 -4.62 2.59 17.23
CA GLN A 577 -4.83 3.33 18.49
C GLN A 577 -3.88 2.89 19.62
N GLU A 578 -3.76 1.58 19.86
CA GLU A 578 -2.84 1.01 20.85
C GLU A 578 -1.39 1.42 20.56
N SER A 579 -1.01 1.40 19.28
CA SER A 579 0.34 1.76 18.88
C SER A 579 0.64 3.21 19.22
N LEU A 580 -0.26 4.16 18.97
CA LEU A 580 0.00 5.60 19.11
C LEU A 580 -0.05 6.13 20.55
N THR A 581 -0.65 5.40 21.50
CA THR A 581 -0.92 5.87 22.87
C THR A 581 0.16 5.53 23.91
N GLY A 582 1.12 4.64 23.61
CA GLY A 582 2.09 4.13 24.60
C GLY A 582 3.56 4.17 24.19
N THR A 583 4.46 3.99 25.15
CA THR A 583 5.74 3.32 24.86
C THR A 583 5.36 1.99 24.21
N PRO A 584 5.83 1.67 23.00
CA PRO A 584 5.35 0.45 22.32
C PRO A 584 5.50 -0.71 23.30
N PRO A 585 4.51 -1.62 23.44
CA PRO A 585 4.88 -2.95 23.92
C PRO A 585 6.02 -3.35 22.99
N VAL A 586 7.22 -3.52 23.55
CA VAL A 586 8.30 -4.15 22.80
C VAL A 586 7.75 -5.54 22.57
N LEU A 587 7.18 -5.75 21.38
CA LEU A 587 6.61 -7.02 21.06
C LEU A 587 7.79 -7.95 20.93
N ASN A 588 7.93 -8.85 21.90
CA ASN A 588 9.02 -9.80 21.99
C ASN A 588 9.37 -10.38 20.62
N LYS A 589 10.57 -10.11 20.13
CA LYS A 589 11.09 -10.72 18.92
C LYS A 589 11.48 -12.16 19.25
N LYS A 590 11.24 -13.09 18.32
CA LYS A 590 11.68 -14.47 18.53
C LYS A 590 13.21 -14.49 18.61
N PRO A 591 13.80 -15.34 19.46
CA PRO A 591 15.24 -15.50 19.51
C PRO A 591 15.72 -16.15 18.20
N VAL A 592 17.01 -16.05 17.91
CA VAL A 592 17.69 -16.80 16.86
C VAL A 592 18.36 -18.01 17.50
N ALA A 593 17.94 -19.21 17.12
CA ALA A 593 18.64 -20.44 17.47
C ALA A 593 19.85 -20.63 16.54
N ASN A 594 20.99 -21.03 17.10
CA ASN A 594 22.18 -21.42 16.34
C ASN A 594 22.73 -22.69 16.96
N ALA A 595 22.60 -23.84 16.27
CA ALA A 595 23.03 -25.15 16.73
C ALA A 595 24.50 -25.46 16.42
N GLY A 596 25.22 -24.54 15.76
CA GLY A 596 26.58 -24.71 15.29
C GLY A 596 26.65 -25.41 13.92
N ALA A 597 27.86 -25.52 13.37
CA ALA A 597 28.09 -26.20 12.10
C ALA A 597 28.04 -27.73 12.25
N ASP A 598 27.71 -28.43 11.15
CA ASP A 598 27.77 -29.89 11.08
C ASP A 598 29.18 -30.42 11.40
N VAL A 599 29.23 -31.57 12.08
CA VAL A 599 30.48 -32.15 12.62
C VAL A 599 30.68 -33.56 12.10
N ALA A 600 31.92 -33.95 11.79
CA ALA A 600 32.30 -35.33 11.50
C ALA A 600 33.29 -35.88 12.55
N VAL A 601 33.13 -37.14 12.94
CA VAL A 601 34.00 -37.81 13.92
C VAL A 601 34.42 -39.21 13.46
N ASP A 602 35.71 -39.53 13.59
CA ASP A 602 36.31 -40.77 13.07
C ASP A 602 36.32 -41.95 14.06
N ALA A 603 35.92 -41.69 15.30
CA ALA A 603 35.89 -42.68 16.36
C ALA A 603 34.78 -42.36 17.35
N ALA A 604 34.46 -43.35 18.20
CA ALA A 604 33.62 -43.12 19.36
C ALA A 604 34.13 -41.90 20.15
N SER A 605 33.31 -40.86 20.23
CA SER A 605 33.72 -39.57 20.79
C SER A 605 32.53 -38.83 21.38
N ALA A 606 32.79 -38.10 22.46
CA ALA A 606 31.86 -37.13 23.00
C ALA A 606 31.92 -35.87 22.12
N VAL A 607 30.84 -35.59 21.40
CA VAL A 607 30.73 -34.40 20.56
C VAL A 607 30.05 -33.29 21.35
N ALA A 608 30.64 -32.11 21.36
CA ALA A 608 30.02 -30.92 21.94
C ALA A 608 29.01 -30.34 20.93
N LEU A 609 27.77 -30.17 21.37
CA LEU A 609 26.71 -29.47 20.63
C LEU A 609 26.64 -28.06 21.21
N ASP A 610 27.15 -27.08 20.47
CA ASP A 610 27.36 -25.71 20.97
C ASP A 610 26.31 -24.74 20.42
N GLY A 611 25.37 -24.40 21.28
CA GLY A 611 24.28 -23.47 21.02
C GLY A 611 24.55 -22.05 21.49
N SER A 612 25.75 -21.77 22.00
CA SER A 612 26.06 -20.52 22.72
C SER A 612 25.99 -19.26 21.85
N ASN A 613 26.03 -19.40 20.53
CA ASN A 613 25.83 -18.30 19.57
C ASN A 613 24.36 -17.98 19.31
N SER A 614 23.42 -18.67 19.97
CA SER A 614 22.01 -18.28 19.93
C SER A 614 21.82 -16.93 20.62
N SER A 615 21.00 -16.06 20.04
CA SER A 615 20.86 -14.68 20.48
C SER A 615 19.40 -14.24 20.50
N ASP A 616 19.12 -13.17 21.23
CA ASP A 616 17.83 -12.52 21.21
C ASP A 616 18.03 -11.00 21.01
N ALA A 617 17.24 -10.39 20.14
CA ALA A 617 17.52 -9.04 19.63
C ALA A 617 16.99 -7.94 20.56
N ASP A 618 15.92 -8.23 21.29
CA ASP A 618 15.27 -7.34 22.26
C ASP A 618 15.30 -7.89 23.70
N GLY A 619 15.87 -9.07 23.90
CA GLY A 619 16.02 -9.69 25.21
C GLY A 619 17.26 -10.58 25.35
N GLN A 620 17.08 -11.72 26.01
CA GLN A 620 18.10 -12.73 26.30
C GLN A 620 17.50 -14.13 26.16
N VAL A 621 18.29 -15.06 25.60
CA VAL A 621 17.98 -16.49 25.65
C VAL A 621 18.08 -16.99 27.10
N VAL A 622 16.97 -17.47 27.66
CA VAL A 622 16.90 -17.95 29.06
C VAL A 622 16.88 -19.47 29.17
N SER A 623 16.60 -20.20 28.09
CA SER A 623 16.67 -21.66 28.11
C SER A 623 17.09 -22.26 26.77
N TYR A 624 17.77 -23.40 26.87
CA TYR A 624 18.22 -24.24 25.76
C TYR A 624 17.62 -25.63 25.93
N SER A 625 17.30 -26.30 24.82
CA SER A 625 16.81 -27.67 24.81
C SER A 625 17.31 -28.39 23.58
N TRP A 626 18.17 -29.38 23.79
CA TRP A 626 18.70 -30.27 22.78
C TRP A 626 17.92 -31.57 22.74
N ALA A 627 17.48 -31.96 21.55
CA ALA A 627 16.82 -33.24 21.31
C ALA A 627 17.43 -33.92 20.09
N GLN A 628 17.71 -35.21 20.17
CA GLN A 628 18.01 -36.00 18.99
C GLN A 628 16.72 -36.27 18.21
N THR A 629 16.70 -35.93 16.94
CA THR A 629 15.52 -36.04 16.07
C THR A 629 15.67 -37.11 14.98
N SER A 630 16.90 -37.52 14.65
CA SER A 630 17.17 -38.62 13.71
C SER A 630 18.46 -39.39 14.04
N GLY A 631 18.60 -40.58 13.46
CA GLY A 631 19.72 -41.50 13.65
C GLY A 631 19.56 -42.46 14.85
N PRO A 632 20.52 -43.37 15.07
CA PRO A 632 20.49 -44.28 16.22
C PRO A 632 20.55 -43.51 17.55
N SER A 633 19.76 -43.91 18.54
CA SER A 633 19.65 -43.18 19.81
C SER A 633 20.98 -43.12 20.57
N VAL A 634 21.39 -41.92 20.96
CA VAL A 634 22.57 -41.66 21.81
C VAL A 634 22.19 -40.98 23.12
N SER A 635 23.09 -41.03 24.10
CA SER A 635 22.90 -40.31 25.36
C SER A 635 23.35 -38.85 25.20
N LEU A 636 22.46 -37.93 25.56
CA LEU A 636 22.78 -36.50 25.69
C LEU A 636 23.06 -36.16 27.15
N THR A 637 24.20 -35.52 27.41
CA THR A 637 24.52 -34.90 28.68
C THR A 637 24.35 -33.39 28.56
N ASN A 638 23.85 -32.74 29.62
CA ASN A 638 23.55 -31.31 29.64
C ASN A 638 22.61 -30.83 28.52
N ALA A 639 21.61 -31.64 28.16
CA ALA A 639 20.66 -31.33 27.08
C ALA A 639 19.87 -30.02 27.27
N SER A 640 19.88 -29.41 28.47
CA SER A 640 19.24 -28.12 28.73
C SER A 640 20.21 -26.94 28.89
N ALA A 641 21.50 -27.14 28.59
CA ALA A 641 22.53 -26.10 28.64
C ALA A 641 22.81 -25.52 27.25
N SER A 642 23.48 -24.36 27.20
CA SER A 642 23.96 -23.77 25.95
C SER A 642 24.97 -24.65 25.23
N VAL A 643 25.70 -25.51 25.96
CA VAL A 643 26.55 -26.56 25.39
C VAL A 643 26.13 -27.90 25.95
N ALA A 644 25.58 -28.77 25.10
CA ALA A 644 25.29 -30.16 25.40
C ALA A 644 26.42 -31.06 24.89
N SER A 645 26.45 -32.32 25.31
CA SER A 645 27.36 -33.32 24.72
C SER A 645 26.65 -34.61 24.37
N ALA A 646 26.89 -35.09 23.16
CA ALA A 646 26.37 -36.34 22.62
C ALA A 646 27.48 -37.39 22.59
N GLU A 647 27.23 -38.55 23.21
CA GLU A 647 28.15 -39.70 23.15
C GLU A 647 27.93 -40.48 21.85
N ILE A 648 28.75 -40.18 20.84
CA ILE A 648 28.65 -40.81 19.53
C ILE A 648 29.39 -42.15 19.56
N PRO A 649 28.72 -43.29 19.31
CA PRO A 649 29.35 -44.60 19.37
C PRO A 649 30.23 -44.86 18.15
N ALA A 650 31.10 -45.86 18.28
CA ALA A 650 31.76 -46.46 17.13
C ALA A 650 30.72 -47.02 16.17
N VAL A 651 30.85 -46.71 14.88
CA VAL A 651 29.96 -47.22 13.84
C VAL A 651 30.73 -48.09 12.85
N THR A 652 30.04 -49.03 12.21
CA THR A 652 30.63 -49.93 11.18
C THR A 652 30.37 -49.44 9.76
N VAL A 653 29.48 -48.45 9.61
CA VAL A 653 29.17 -47.72 8.38
C VAL A 653 28.98 -46.25 8.76
N ASP A 654 29.27 -45.32 7.85
CA ASP A 654 29.04 -43.90 8.09
C ASP A 654 27.58 -43.68 8.51
N THR A 655 27.39 -43.02 9.64
CA THR A 655 26.07 -42.87 10.26
C THR A 655 25.86 -41.42 10.70
N GLN A 656 24.71 -40.84 10.35
CA GLN A 656 24.33 -39.49 10.77
C GLN A 656 23.45 -39.53 12.02
N PHE A 657 23.71 -38.58 12.92
CA PHE A 657 22.94 -38.28 14.12
C PHE A 657 22.49 -36.83 14.03
N VAL A 658 21.19 -36.57 14.02
CA VAL A 658 20.64 -35.22 13.84
C VAL A 658 20.09 -34.72 15.17
N PHE A 659 20.49 -33.53 15.57
CA PHE A 659 20.09 -32.89 16.82
C PHE A 659 19.42 -31.55 16.53
N THR A 660 18.31 -31.29 17.19
CA THR A 660 17.61 -30.01 17.15
C THR A 660 17.87 -29.27 18.46
N LEU A 661 18.36 -28.04 18.35
CA LEU A 661 18.39 -27.06 19.42
C LEU A 661 17.09 -26.26 19.39
N THR A 662 16.40 -26.14 20.51
CA THR A 662 15.33 -25.16 20.72
C THR A 662 15.76 -24.18 21.81
N VAL A 663 15.73 -22.89 21.51
CA VAL A 663 15.99 -21.83 22.50
C VAL A 663 14.70 -21.09 22.84
N THR A 664 14.59 -20.61 24.08
CA THR A 664 13.49 -19.75 24.54
C THR A 664 14.05 -18.47 25.14
N ASP A 665 13.48 -17.33 24.79
CA ASP A 665 13.84 -16.01 25.34
C ASP A 665 13.19 -15.72 26.71
N ASN A 666 13.50 -14.57 27.30
CA ASN A 666 12.98 -14.11 28.59
C ASN A 666 11.48 -13.76 28.61
N GLU A 667 10.81 -13.73 27.46
CA GLU A 667 9.37 -13.46 27.34
C GLU A 667 8.58 -14.67 26.81
N GLY A 668 9.27 -15.79 26.57
CA GLY A 668 8.70 -17.11 26.30
C GLY A 668 8.63 -17.50 24.82
N ALA A 669 9.11 -16.68 23.87
CA ALA A 669 9.12 -17.09 22.46
C ALA A 669 10.28 -18.05 22.16
N LYS A 670 10.09 -18.87 21.12
CA LYS A 670 10.97 -20.01 20.82
C LYS A 670 11.41 -20.01 19.37
N ALA A 671 12.65 -20.42 19.16
CA ALA A 671 13.21 -20.74 17.84
C ALA A 671 13.97 -22.05 17.90
N SER A 672 14.22 -22.67 16.74
CA SER A 672 14.98 -23.91 16.66
C SER A 672 15.93 -23.92 15.47
N ASP A 673 17.04 -24.64 15.63
CA ASP A 673 18.05 -24.88 14.62
C ASP A 673 18.55 -26.33 14.72
N VAL A 674 19.20 -26.83 13.67
CA VAL A 674 19.59 -28.24 13.54
C VAL A 674 21.09 -28.35 13.28
N VAL A 675 21.72 -29.34 13.93
CA VAL A 675 23.11 -29.75 13.65
C VAL A 675 23.16 -31.25 13.36
N THR A 676 23.93 -31.62 12.35
CA THR A 676 24.17 -33.02 11.97
C THR A 676 25.57 -33.46 12.37
N VAL A 677 25.66 -34.55 13.12
CA VAL A 677 26.92 -35.21 13.47
C VAL A 677 27.07 -36.49 12.66
N THR A 678 28.12 -36.58 11.85
CA THR A 678 28.44 -37.75 11.04
C THR A 678 29.56 -38.58 11.70
N ALA A 679 29.23 -39.75 12.20
CA ALA A 679 30.22 -40.72 12.66
C ALA A 679 30.75 -41.54 11.47
N LYS A 680 32.06 -41.58 11.29
CA LYS A 680 32.73 -42.41 10.29
C LYS A 680 33.03 -43.80 10.84
N LYS A 681 33.06 -44.80 9.96
CA LYS A 681 33.31 -46.21 10.36
C LYS A 681 34.66 -46.40 11.08
N GLN A 682 34.67 -47.08 12.23
CA GLN A 682 35.89 -47.30 13.03
C GLN A 682 36.50 -48.68 12.74
N GLY A 683 37.72 -48.74 12.19
CA GLY A 683 38.42 -50.03 11.95
C GLY A 683 39.34 -50.13 10.72
N GLY A 684 39.68 -49.04 10.05
CA GLY A 684 40.84 -49.01 9.15
C GLY A 684 41.93 -48.19 9.82
N THR A 685 43.12 -48.75 10.03
CA THR A 685 44.31 -47.89 9.88
C THR A 685 44.17 -47.27 8.51
N ASP A 686 44.17 -45.93 8.42
CA ASP A 686 44.28 -45.28 7.12
C ASP A 686 45.42 -46.01 6.39
N PRO A 687 45.16 -46.63 5.22
CA PRO A 687 46.25 -47.00 4.35
C PRO A 687 47.11 -45.73 4.23
N VAL A 688 48.43 -45.88 4.34
CA VAL A 688 49.32 -44.81 3.92
C VAL A 688 48.84 -44.43 2.53
N ASN A 689 48.26 -43.23 2.39
CA ASN A 689 47.71 -42.76 1.12
C ASN A 689 48.80 -42.92 0.08
N THR A 690 48.59 -43.82 -0.87
CA THR A 690 49.56 -44.06 -1.94
C THR A 690 49.22 -43.05 -3.01
N ALA A 691 50.20 -42.31 -3.55
CA ALA A 691 49.89 -41.41 -4.66
C ALA A 691 49.18 -42.21 -5.78
N PRO A 692 48.14 -41.64 -6.42
CA PRO A 692 47.43 -42.33 -7.48
C PRO A 692 48.41 -42.67 -8.60
N VAL A 693 48.12 -43.70 -9.39
CA VAL A 693 48.94 -44.02 -10.58
C VAL A 693 48.29 -43.35 -11.78
N ALA A 694 48.90 -42.26 -12.25
CA ALA A 694 48.41 -41.56 -13.43
C ALA A 694 48.68 -42.41 -14.69
N VAL A 695 47.62 -42.76 -15.41
CA VAL A 695 47.70 -43.48 -16.68
C VAL A 695 46.97 -42.67 -17.72
N VAL A 696 47.69 -42.22 -18.73
CA VAL A 696 47.11 -41.47 -19.85
C VAL A 696 47.42 -42.18 -21.16
N SER A 697 46.40 -42.30 -22.00
CA SER A 697 46.50 -42.93 -23.31
C SER A 697 45.91 -42.01 -24.37
N ALA A 698 46.45 -42.09 -25.58
CA ALA A 698 45.94 -41.37 -26.74
C ALA A 698 46.29 -42.15 -28.01
N PRO A 699 45.60 -41.88 -29.13
CA PRO A 699 46.01 -42.38 -30.43
C PRO A 699 47.44 -41.90 -30.78
N GLY A 700 48.32 -42.81 -31.18
CA GLY A 700 49.72 -42.48 -31.44
C GLY A 700 49.93 -41.60 -32.68
N VAL A 701 49.20 -41.85 -33.77
CA VAL A 701 49.25 -41.03 -35.00
C VAL A 701 47.84 -40.75 -35.50
N VAL A 702 47.51 -39.48 -35.75
CA VAL A 702 46.20 -39.02 -36.25
C VAL A 702 46.38 -38.13 -37.47
N LYS A 703 45.30 -37.90 -38.23
CA LYS A 703 45.27 -37.00 -39.39
C LYS A 703 44.47 -35.75 -39.07
N ALA A 704 44.67 -34.71 -39.88
CA ALA A 704 43.89 -33.49 -39.79
C ALA A 704 42.38 -33.79 -39.91
N GLY A 705 41.57 -33.23 -39.01
CA GLY A 705 40.13 -33.44 -38.90
C GLY A 705 39.71 -34.59 -37.98
N ASP A 706 40.64 -35.45 -37.53
CA ASP A 706 40.31 -36.51 -36.58
C ASP A 706 39.95 -35.90 -35.22
N VAL A 707 38.84 -36.38 -34.63
CA VAL A 707 38.52 -36.11 -33.22
C VAL A 707 39.40 -37.01 -32.37
N VAL A 708 40.30 -36.41 -31.59
CA VAL A 708 41.25 -37.09 -30.74
C VAL A 708 40.74 -37.08 -29.31
N LEU A 709 40.64 -38.27 -28.71
CA LEU A 709 40.41 -38.46 -27.28
C LEU A 709 41.74 -38.82 -26.61
N VAL A 710 42.13 -38.00 -25.65
CA VAL A 710 43.19 -38.30 -24.68
C VAL A 710 42.49 -38.74 -23.40
N ASP A 711 42.70 -39.99 -23.02
CA ASP A 711 41.93 -40.68 -22.00
C ASP A 711 42.83 -41.08 -20.83
N ALA A 712 42.53 -40.50 -19.65
CA ALA A 712 43.17 -40.80 -18.39
C ALA A 712 42.30 -41.66 -17.45
N SER A 713 41.16 -42.19 -17.92
CA SER A 713 40.21 -42.98 -17.12
C SER A 713 40.78 -44.31 -16.61
N ALA A 714 41.90 -44.76 -17.18
CA ALA A 714 42.66 -45.90 -16.69
C ALA A 714 43.55 -45.57 -15.48
N SER A 715 43.59 -44.31 -15.03
CA SER A 715 44.27 -43.93 -13.79
C SER A 715 43.57 -44.60 -12.62
N THR A 716 44.36 -45.13 -11.71
CA THR A 716 43.84 -45.89 -10.57
C THR A 716 44.45 -45.37 -9.30
N ASP A 717 43.63 -45.32 -8.27
CA ASP A 717 44.08 -45.13 -6.91
C ASP A 717 44.10 -46.48 -6.17
N ALA A 718 45.13 -46.72 -5.36
CA ALA A 718 45.27 -47.99 -4.63
C ALA A 718 44.21 -48.14 -3.52
N GLU A 719 43.73 -47.01 -3.00
CA GLU A 719 42.69 -46.90 -2.00
C GLU A 719 41.28 -46.68 -2.63
N ASN A 720 41.24 -46.52 -3.95
CA ASN A 720 40.06 -46.26 -4.77
C ASN A 720 39.35 -44.94 -4.39
N ASP A 721 40.13 -43.95 -3.97
CA ASP A 721 39.67 -42.57 -3.71
C ASP A 721 39.18 -41.87 -4.99
N THR A 722 38.36 -40.84 -4.82
CA THR A 722 37.79 -40.10 -5.96
C THR A 722 38.86 -39.24 -6.62
N LEU A 723 39.14 -39.51 -7.89
CA LEU A 723 40.21 -38.83 -8.63
C LEU A 723 39.74 -37.54 -9.29
N THR A 724 40.57 -36.51 -9.18
CA THR A 724 40.46 -35.23 -9.90
C THR A 724 41.59 -35.11 -10.92
N TYR A 725 41.33 -34.40 -12.03
CA TYR A 725 42.22 -34.38 -13.20
C TYR A 725 42.51 -32.94 -13.61
N SER A 726 43.79 -32.59 -13.70
CA SER A 726 44.26 -31.29 -14.17
C SER A 726 45.13 -31.48 -15.42
N TRP A 727 44.74 -30.85 -16.52
CA TRP A 727 45.36 -31.07 -17.82
C TRP A 727 46.35 -29.94 -18.19
N SER A 728 47.53 -30.33 -18.65
CA SER A 728 48.52 -29.44 -19.27
C SER A 728 48.47 -29.59 -20.79
N ILE A 729 47.86 -28.61 -21.46
CA ILE A 729 47.63 -28.59 -22.91
C ILE A 729 48.79 -27.85 -23.62
N PRO A 730 49.43 -28.44 -24.64
CA PRO A 730 50.50 -27.78 -25.39
C PRO A 730 49.99 -26.55 -26.17
N GLU A 731 50.83 -25.53 -26.27
CA GLU A 731 50.52 -24.26 -26.94
C GLU A 731 50.06 -24.49 -28.39
N GLY A 732 48.96 -23.82 -28.78
CA GLY A 732 48.38 -23.91 -30.12
C GLY A 732 47.40 -25.08 -30.33
N VAL A 733 47.00 -25.82 -29.29
CA VAL A 733 45.92 -26.81 -29.35
C VAL A 733 44.69 -26.31 -28.60
N ASN A 734 43.55 -26.24 -29.28
CA ASN A 734 42.26 -25.91 -28.64
C ASN A 734 41.56 -27.21 -28.21
N ALA A 735 41.65 -27.56 -26.93
CA ALA A 735 41.10 -28.80 -26.37
C ALA A 735 40.08 -28.52 -25.25
N THR A 736 39.11 -29.41 -25.08
CA THR A 736 38.12 -29.36 -23.99
C THR A 736 38.38 -30.50 -23.02
N ALA A 737 38.58 -30.18 -21.74
CA ALA A 737 38.73 -31.16 -20.67
C ALA A 737 37.39 -31.42 -19.97
N ASN A 738 37.06 -32.68 -19.73
CA ASN A 738 35.91 -33.11 -18.96
C ASN A 738 36.30 -34.29 -18.06
N GLY A 739 36.78 -33.97 -16.86
CA GLY A 739 37.31 -34.95 -15.92
C GLY A 739 38.50 -35.73 -16.50
N ALA A 740 38.37 -37.06 -16.50
CA ALA A 740 39.40 -37.99 -16.98
C ALA A 740 39.62 -37.98 -18.50
N SER A 741 38.81 -37.23 -19.25
CA SER A 741 38.86 -37.19 -20.72
C SER A 741 39.18 -35.80 -21.21
N LEU A 742 40.06 -35.70 -22.20
CA LEU A 742 40.38 -34.47 -22.93
C LEU A 742 40.21 -34.71 -24.43
N THR A 743 39.40 -33.86 -25.08
CA THR A 743 39.11 -34.00 -26.51
C THR A 743 39.56 -32.76 -27.30
N PHE A 744 40.08 -32.99 -28.50
CA PHE A 744 40.37 -31.93 -29.47
C PHE A 744 40.21 -32.45 -30.90
N VAL A 745 40.11 -31.55 -31.86
CA VAL A 745 40.14 -31.89 -33.29
C VAL A 745 41.55 -31.59 -33.81
N ALA A 746 42.21 -32.57 -34.43
CA ALA A 746 43.56 -32.39 -34.94
C ALA A 746 43.56 -31.42 -36.14
N ASP A 747 44.32 -30.33 -36.07
CA ASP A 747 44.44 -29.37 -37.16
C ASP A 747 45.30 -29.90 -38.33
N SER A 748 45.22 -29.19 -39.47
CA SER A 748 46.05 -29.48 -40.64
C SER A 748 47.40 -28.77 -40.53
N TYR A 749 48.49 -29.54 -40.63
CA TYR A 749 49.85 -29.02 -40.62
C TYR A 749 50.63 -29.42 -41.88
N ALA A 750 51.42 -28.48 -42.41
CA ALA A 750 52.30 -28.71 -43.57
C ALA A 750 53.44 -29.72 -43.28
N THR A 751 53.74 -29.96 -42.00
CA THR A 751 54.71 -30.95 -41.53
C THR A 751 54.12 -31.73 -40.38
N THR A 752 54.60 -32.95 -40.14
CA THR A 752 54.16 -33.78 -39.02
C THR A 752 54.51 -33.08 -37.71
N LYS A 753 53.52 -32.93 -36.83
CA LYS A 753 53.64 -32.26 -35.52
C LYS A 753 53.41 -33.25 -34.39
N ASN A 754 54.13 -33.09 -33.29
CA ASN A 754 53.98 -33.89 -32.08
C ASN A 754 53.47 -32.98 -30.96
N PHE A 755 52.34 -33.32 -30.36
CA PHE A 755 51.76 -32.61 -29.22
C PHE A 755 51.83 -33.51 -27.99
N THR A 756 52.46 -33.02 -26.93
CA THR A 756 52.56 -33.77 -25.67
C THR A 756 51.56 -33.20 -24.67
N PHE A 757 50.60 -34.02 -24.27
CA PHE A 757 49.59 -33.70 -23.27
C PHE A 757 50.04 -34.26 -21.94
N GLY A 758 50.01 -33.43 -20.89
CA GLY A 758 50.22 -33.86 -19.52
C GLY A 758 48.91 -33.92 -18.75
N VAL A 759 48.77 -34.86 -17.84
CA VAL A 759 47.71 -34.89 -16.83
C VAL A 759 48.34 -35.08 -15.46
N SER A 760 47.89 -34.26 -14.49
CA SER A 760 48.10 -34.48 -13.07
C SER A 760 46.81 -35.04 -12.49
N VAL A 761 46.90 -36.21 -11.86
CA VAL A 761 45.78 -36.92 -11.25
C VAL A 761 45.96 -36.84 -9.74
N SER A 762 44.94 -36.36 -9.03
CA SER A 762 45.00 -36.20 -7.57
C SER A 762 43.80 -36.82 -6.88
N ASP A 763 44.06 -37.48 -5.76
CA ASP A 763 43.07 -38.01 -4.80
C ASP A 763 42.65 -36.96 -3.74
N GLY A 764 43.12 -35.72 -3.87
CA GLY A 764 42.90 -34.63 -2.91
C GLY A 764 43.95 -34.52 -1.80
N LYS A 765 44.94 -35.43 -1.74
CA LYS A 765 46.04 -35.43 -0.78
C LYS A 765 47.42 -35.53 -1.44
N LEU A 766 47.58 -36.43 -2.41
CA LEU A 766 48.78 -36.62 -3.22
C LEU A 766 48.41 -36.54 -4.71
N ASP A 767 49.43 -36.36 -5.56
CA ASP A 767 49.28 -36.29 -7.00
C ASP A 767 50.36 -37.10 -7.71
N ASP A 768 50.00 -37.61 -8.90
CA ASP A 768 50.93 -38.22 -9.84
C ASP A 768 50.69 -37.68 -11.25
N GLY A 769 51.74 -37.67 -12.06
CA GLY A 769 51.75 -37.04 -13.37
C GLY A 769 52.08 -38.03 -14.48
N ALA A 770 51.26 -38.03 -15.53
CA ALA A 770 51.55 -38.80 -16.75
C ALA A 770 51.48 -37.89 -17.99
N SER A 771 52.17 -38.30 -19.05
CA SER A 771 52.09 -37.58 -20.33
C SER A 771 52.05 -38.55 -21.50
N VAL A 772 51.37 -38.12 -22.57
CA VAL A 772 51.30 -38.85 -23.84
C VAL A 772 51.49 -37.91 -25.01
N THR A 773 52.21 -38.36 -26.02
CA THR A 773 52.42 -37.61 -27.25
C THR A 773 51.48 -38.13 -28.35
N VAL A 774 50.73 -37.21 -28.95
CA VAL A 774 49.94 -37.45 -30.16
C VAL A 774 50.68 -36.87 -31.36
N THR A 775 50.96 -37.70 -32.36
CA THR A 775 51.55 -37.26 -33.63
C THR A 775 50.46 -36.94 -34.64
N VAL A 776 50.31 -35.68 -35.03
CA VAL A 776 49.45 -35.28 -36.14
C VAL A 776 50.28 -35.35 -37.43
N ALA A 777 49.95 -36.32 -38.28
CA ALA A 777 50.65 -36.53 -39.55
C ALA A 777 50.49 -35.32 -40.46
N LYS A 778 51.56 -34.97 -41.20
CA LYS A 778 51.48 -33.95 -42.26
C LYS A 778 50.31 -34.27 -43.19
N ASN A 779 49.58 -33.25 -43.61
CA ASN A 779 48.51 -33.45 -44.57
C ASN A 779 49.11 -33.93 -45.92
N THR A 780 48.75 -35.13 -46.36
CA THR A 780 49.19 -35.68 -47.67
C THR A 780 48.18 -35.44 -48.79
N ASN A 781 47.03 -34.82 -48.47
CA ASN A 781 45.93 -34.55 -49.39
C ASN A 781 45.63 -33.06 -49.45
N ASP A 782 46.63 -32.23 -49.71
CA ASP A 782 46.36 -30.90 -50.24
C ASP A 782 46.34 -31.03 -51.78
N PRO A 783 45.16 -31.05 -52.43
CA PRO A 783 45.14 -30.83 -53.87
C PRO A 783 45.59 -29.39 -54.08
N VAL A 784 46.74 -29.20 -54.72
CA VAL A 784 47.24 -27.86 -55.07
C VAL A 784 46.27 -27.26 -56.09
N CYS A 785 45.25 -26.56 -55.61
CA CYS A 785 44.35 -25.77 -56.41
C CYS A 785 45.18 -24.61 -56.99
N ALA A 786 45.17 -24.42 -58.31
CA ALA A 786 46.01 -23.40 -58.95
C ALA A 786 45.72 -21.96 -58.44
N ASN A 787 44.52 -21.73 -57.90
CA ASN A 787 44.06 -20.49 -57.31
C ASN A 787 44.16 -20.44 -55.78
N ALA A 788 45.06 -21.20 -55.15
CA ALA A 788 45.30 -21.10 -53.71
C ALA A 788 45.60 -19.65 -53.30
N TRP A 789 45.01 -19.20 -52.20
CA TRP A 789 45.28 -17.89 -51.62
C TRP A 789 46.76 -17.77 -51.26
N LYS A 790 47.36 -16.62 -51.55
CA LYS A 790 48.78 -16.37 -51.32
C LYS A 790 48.95 -15.05 -50.60
N GLU A 791 49.72 -15.09 -49.53
CA GLU A 791 50.20 -13.90 -48.85
C GLU A 791 51.04 -13.06 -49.82
N GLY A 792 50.89 -11.74 -49.75
CA GLY A 792 51.54 -10.74 -50.59
C GLY A 792 50.81 -10.44 -51.91
N VAL A 793 49.82 -11.25 -52.30
CA VAL A 793 49.04 -11.06 -53.53
C VAL A 793 47.83 -10.15 -53.25
N VAL A 794 47.57 -9.24 -54.18
CA VAL A 794 46.40 -8.36 -54.15
C VAL A 794 45.22 -9.06 -54.82
N TYR A 795 44.06 -9.03 -54.14
CA TYR A 795 42.79 -9.56 -54.64
C TYR A 795 41.75 -8.44 -54.71
N ASN A 796 41.05 -8.33 -55.83
CA ASN A 796 39.98 -7.36 -56.05
C ASN A 796 38.60 -7.99 -55.84
N SER A 797 37.57 -7.15 -55.73
CA SER A 797 36.18 -7.60 -55.59
C SER A 797 35.82 -8.64 -56.66
N GLY A 798 35.36 -9.81 -56.22
CA GLY A 798 34.96 -10.94 -57.06
C GLY A 798 36.05 -11.98 -57.27
N ASP A 799 37.32 -11.69 -56.98
CA ASP A 799 38.41 -12.66 -57.13
C ASP A 799 38.20 -13.87 -56.22
N VAL A 800 38.44 -15.07 -56.76
CA VAL A 800 38.14 -16.34 -56.10
C VAL A 800 39.41 -17.12 -55.78
N VAL A 801 39.58 -17.47 -54.51
CA VAL A 801 40.73 -18.21 -53.99
C VAL A 801 40.29 -19.43 -53.22
N THR A 802 41.18 -20.41 -53.14
CA THR A 802 41.02 -21.58 -52.27
C THR A 802 41.93 -21.47 -51.06
N HIS A 803 41.38 -21.75 -49.88
CA HIS A 803 42.10 -21.72 -48.61
C HIS A 803 41.45 -22.69 -47.62
N ASN A 804 42.24 -23.51 -46.94
CA ASN A 804 41.78 -24.52 -45.97
C ASN A 804 40.61 -25.40 -46.47
N GLY A 805 40.68 -25.87 -47.73
CA GLY A 805 39.70 -26.77 -48.32
C GLY A 805 38.36 -26.11 -48.70
N LYS A 806 38.28 -24.78 -48.67
CA LYS A 806 37.10 -23.99 -49.00
C LYS A 806 37.41 -22.92 -50.05
N GLU A 807 36.39 -22.51 -50.78
CA GLU A 807 36.48 -21.48 -51.81
C GLU A 807 35.90 -20.15 -51.30
N TYR A 808 36.61 -19.06 -51.53
CA TYR A 808 36.27 -17.73 -51.04
C TYR A 808 36.30 -16.71 -52.17
N SER A 809 35.33 -15.79 -52.19
CA SER A 809 35.34 -14.61 -53.05
C SER A 809 35.62 -13.34 -52.26
N ALA A 810 36.54 -12.50 -52.73
CA ALA A 810 36.81 -11.20 -52.14
C ALA A 810 35.60 -10.27 -52.34
N LYS A 811 35.09 -9.67 -51.26
CA LYS A 811 33.96 -8.71 -51.31
C LYS A 811 34.39 -7.32 -51.78
N TRP A 812 35.66 -6.96 -51.54
CA TRP A 812 36.33 -5.74 -51.99
C TRP A 812 37.85 -5.96 -52.03
N TRP A 813 38.63 -4.93 -52.37
CA TRP A 813 40.09 -5.01 -52.45
C TRP A 813 40.71 -5.47 -51.12
N THR A 814 41.64 -6.43 -51.17
CA THR A 814 42.39 -6.90 -50.01
C THR A 814 43.80 -7.40 -50.38
N GLN A 815 44.72 -7.31 -49.41
CA GLN A 815 46.07 -7.88 -49.48
C GLN A 815 46.46 -8.36 -48.07
N ASN A 816 46.96 -9.59 -47.96
CA ASN A 816 47.40 -10.24 -46.70
C ASN A 816 46.31 -10.56 -45.67
N GLU A 817 45.03 -10.25 -45.91
CA GLU A 817 43.96 -10.72 -45.03
C GLU A 817 43.57 -12.14 -45.42
N GLU A 818 43.75 -13.08 -44.50
CA GLU A 818 43.57 -14.51 -44.72
C GLU A 818 42.08 -14.93 -44.75
N PRO A 819 41.60 -15.67 -45.78
CA PRO A 819 40.22 -16.12 -45.84
C PRO A 819 39.80 -17.00 -44.67
N GLY A 820 38.61 -16.74 -44.09
CA GLY A 820 38.01 -17.57 -43.03
C GLY A 820 38.28 -17.12 -41.59
N THR A 821 39.08 -16.06 -41.37
CA THR A 821 39.50 -15.63 -40.02
C THR A 821 38.60 -14.58 -39.35
N THR A 822 37.74 -13.89 -40.10
CA THR A 822 37.00 -12.69 -39.62
C THR A 822 35.47 -12.80 -39.70
N GLY A 823 34.94 -13.99 -40.00
CA GLY A 823 33.49 -14.26 -40.00
C GLY A 823 32.69 -13.49 -41.07
N GLN A 824 31.36 -13.38 -40.91
CA GLN A 824 30.46 -12.87 -41.95
C GLN A 824 30.67 -11.39 -42.32
N TRP A 825 31.31 -10.60 -41.45
CA TRP A 825 31.61 -9.18 -41.66
C TRP A 825 32.99 -8.94 -42.30
N GLY A 826 33.80 -9.99 -42.46
CA GLY A 826 35.14 -9.93 -43.06
C GLY A 826 35.14 -9.72 -44.59
N VAL A 827 36.33 -9.48 -45.14
CA VAL A 827 36.55 -9.16 -46.56
C VAL A 827 36.30 -10.34 -47.52
N TRP A 828 36.26 -11.57 -46.98
CA TRP A 828 36.03 -12.79 -47.75
C TRP A 828 34.60 -13.32 -47.57
N LYS A 829 34.00 -13.78 -48.66
CA LYS A 829 32.72 -14.50 -48.66
C LYS A 829 32.97 -15.98 -48.97
N GLU A 830 32.62 -16.87 -48.05
CA GLU A 830 32.70 -18.31 -48.27
C GLU A 830 31.66 -18.76 -49.32
N LEU A 831 32.11 -19.52 -50.31
CA LEU A 831 31.28 -20.06 -51.40
C LEU A 831 30.96 -21.55 -51.21
N GLY A 832 31.71 -22.26 -50.37
CA GLY A 832 31.54 -23.68 -50.09
C GLY A 832 32.87 -24.44 -50.09
N ALA A 833 32.79 -25.77 -50.16
CA ALA A 833 33.98 -26.63 -50.27
C ALA A 833 34.73 -26.36 -51.58
N ALA A 834 36.06 -26.32 -51.51
CA ALA A 834 36.91 -26.13 -52.68
C ALA A 834 36.78 -27.33 -53.63
N ASN A 835 36.43 -27.09 -54.89
CA ASN A 835 36.39 -28.11 -55.93
C ASN A 835 37.59 -27.97 -56.85
N CYS A 836 38.68 -28.64 -56.49
CA CYS A 836 39.94 -28.55 -57.22
C CYS A 836 40.03 -29.71 -58.22
N GLN A 837 39.60 -29.44 -59.46
CA GLN A 837 39.88 -30.31 -60.62
C GLN A 837 41.23 -29.97 -61.26
#